data_AF-U5HBM4-F1
#
_entry.id   AF-U5HBM4-F1
#
_cell.length_a   1.000
_cell.length_b   1.000
_cell.length_c   1.000
_cell.angle_alpha   90.00
_cell.angle_beta   90.00
_cell.angle_gamma   90.00
#
_symmetry.space_group_name_H-M   'P 1'
#
loop_
_entity.id
_entity.type
_entity.pdbx_description
1 polymer ?
#
loop_
_entity_poly.entity_id
_entity_poly.type
_entity_poly.pdbx_seq_one_letter_code
_entity_poly.pdbx_strand_id
1 'polypeptide(L)'
;MDETRSGPTLSAASSGTATRSASPLPAENDTPPKASNRSKQGGRLGDDGVVNEVEKQPSEGRGRTPGTRDHGQQQRKRLSFSPDRRPWPERSTVYQFRPFRGMITDVRKRLPFYLSDWTEAFRPRNWERTMGATIRIYFLNLFPALAYTIDMNLRTGGSYGVNETLLASVLAALVFSVLSVQPLTIVGVTGLINLFNYTTYDILERQPDAPNFLQFQAWALIWSAITHWIIAVFNISDYTRFITDMTSETFGLYVGVIYIQKGVELLVYEFDASDQAGWFSVVVAILFALSVYLLERTATLSFGPFWLRKCVTDYAFAAGIVFYTGFVHIPGHIKETGIDFLQVTRAFHPSTDRSWVIRFWDLPVKWIFVALPFGCLITLLFYFDNNVSSVMAQSRGFPVKRPAGFHWDFFLLGCVTFVAGILGLPAPNGLVPQAPVHTEALCVVKMVPEDTKLTEGGFYDEEEEEDGAIEKRWEEKAPPKMKVVRIRLVEQRISHFVMGLLTLGTMTGPLLVTLSLMSRAMFAGIFIVVGWGSVQGNGIVHKTLFLLRDHHLTPRDHALLQVRPKTIWLFVGIQWLFFTAIVAISETIAGIGFPVIITLLIPFRYYWVPRWFSLQELSVLDAPTADSAATLVSLGGPLQPEHGHSDFFHKHRDDEEASLSEPMHQDDRTLRKRTTPSASSKDEVMTRL
;
A
#
# COMPACT_ATOMS: atom_id res chain seq x y z
N MET A 1 -32.78 53.54 24.40
CA MET A 1 -31.93 53.90 25.57
C MET A 1 -30.53 53.40 25.24
N ASP A 2 -29.78 53.99 24.30
CA ASP A 2 -29.40 55.42 24.07
C ASP A 2 -28.25 55.82 25.02
N GLU A 3 -27.17 56.49 24.62
CA GLU A 3 -26.77 57.21 23.37
C GLU A 3 -25.36 56.72 22.90
N THR A 4 -24.87 56.78 21.63
CA THR A 4 -24.49 57.91 20.72
C THR A 4 -23.62 59.01 21.40
N ARG A 5 -22.53 59.61 20.91
CA ARG A 5 -21.96 60.07 19.59
C ARG A 5 -20.41 60.29 19.77
N SER A 6 -19.52 60.68 18.84
CA SER A 6 -19.39 60.72 17.35
C SER A 6 -17.95 61.15 16.95
N GLY A 7 -17.47 60.83 15.73
CA GLY A 7 -16.32 61.53 15.07
C GLY A 7 -16.79 62.60 14.06
N PRO A 8 -16.04 63.00 13.00
CA PRO A 8 -14.60 62.86 12.67
C PRO A 8 -13.96 64.21 12.19
N THR A 9 -12.77 64.22 11.55
CA THR A 9 -12.25 65.39 10.77
C THR A 9 -11.22 65.00 9.69
N LEU A 10 -10.96 65.88 8.70
CA LEU A 10 -10.10 65.65 7.51
C LEU A 10 -9.03 66.76 7.32
N SER A 11 -7.92 66.42 6.62
CA SER A 11 -7.10 67.26 5.67
C SER A 11 -5.65 66.71 5.61
N ALA A 12 -4.88 66.52 4.52
CA ALA A 12 -4.91 66.85 3.07
C ALA A 12 -3.89 67.91 2.56
N ALA A 13 -2.66 67.49 2.22
CA ALA A 13 -1.67 68.09 1.29
C ALA A 13 -0.57 67.02 1.04
N SER A 14 0.03 66.71 -0.13
CA SER A 14 0.62 67.49 -1.26
C SER A 14 1.86 68.33 -0.86
N SER A 15 2.99 68.36 -1.60
CA SER A 15 3.48 67.58 -2.76
C SER A 15 5.02 67.71 -2.88
N GLY A 16 5.70 66.87 -3.69
CA GLY A 16 7.15 67.00 -3.94
C GLY A 16 7.69 66.04 -5.01
N THR A 17 8.39 66.54 -6.03
CA THR A 17 8.69 65.81 -7.28
C THR A 17 10.19 65.73 -7.59
N ALA A 18 10.67 64.60 -8.13
CA ALA A 18 11.93 64.52 -8.88
C ALA A 18 11.89 63.36 -9.92
N THR A 19 12.45 63.56 -11.11
CA THR A 19 12.41 62.58 -12.23
C THR A 19 13.66 62.64 -13.14
N ARG A 20 14.06 61.48 -13.70
CA ARG A 20 14.94 61.21 -14.88
C ARG A 20 15.12 59.68 -14.97
N SER A 21 15.09 58.91 -16.07
CA SER A 21 15.21 59.11 -17.53
C SER A 21 16.68 59.33 -18.04
N ALA A 22 17.20 58.68 -19.10
CA ALA A 22 16.60 57.72 -20.06
C ALA A 22 17.63 56.85 -20.88
N SER A 23 17.26 55.59 -21.20
CA SER A 23 17.41 54.88 -22.51
C SER A 23 18.84 54.50 -23.09
N PRO A 24 19.03 53.96 -24.33
CA PRO A 24 19.25 52.49 -24.51
C PRO A 24 20.21 51.98 -25.67
N LEU A 25 20.26 50.64 -25.89
CA LEU A 25 20.73 49.88 -27.10
C LEU A 25 22.24 49.95 -27.47
N PRO A 26 22.78 49.14 -28.44
CA PRO A 26 22.26 47.96 -29.21
C PRO A 26 22.95 46.62 -28.79
N ALA A 27 22.70 45.39 -29.27
CA ALA A 27 22.06 44.76 -30.45
C ALA A 27 22.95 44.49 -31.69
N GLU A 28 23.35 43.21 -31.91
CA GLU A 28 23.90 42.69 -33.17
C GLU A 28 23.65 41.15 -33.30
N ASN A 29 23.63 40.60 -34.52
CA ASN A 29 23.41 39.18 -34.84
C ASN A 29 24.71 38.49 -35.28
N ASP A 30 24.80 37.15 -35.19
CA ASP A 30 24.86 36.34 -36.43
C ASP A 30 24.66 34.83 -36.24
N THR A 31 24.51 34.09 -37.36
CA THR A 31 24.10 32.67 -37.45
C THR A 31 25.25 31.70 -37.86
N PRO A 32 25.09 30.36 -37.73
CA PRO A 32 26.22 29.43 -37.63
C PRO A 32 26.59 28.68 -38.92
N PRO A 33 27.76 28.00 -38.96
CA PRO A 33 28.08 26.97 -39.95
C PRO A 33 27.95 25.53 -39.41
N LYS A 34 27.71 24.56 -40.32
CA LYS A 34 27.77 23.12 -40.07
C LYS A 34 29.03 22.49 -40.69
N ALA A 35 29.53 21.43 -40.03
CA ALA A 35 30.25 20.27 -40.58
C ALA A 35 31.59 20.45 -41.35
N SER A 36 32.59 19.67 -40.93
CA SER A 36 33.39 18.84 -41.86
C SER A 36 34.06 17.67 -41.13
N ASN A 37 34.49 16.64 -41.88
CA ASN A 37 35.27 15.49 -41.40
C ASN A 37 36.76 15.67 -41.73
N ARG A 38 37.70 15.35 -40.81
CA ARG A 38 38.88 14.48 -41.07
C ARG A 38 39.85 14.27 -39.88
N SER A 39 39.90 13.03 -39.41
CA SER A 39 41.09 12.18 -39.13
C SER A 39 42.51 12.77 -39.02
N LYS A 40 43.25 12.44 -37.93
CA LYS A 40 44.54 11.66 -37.87
C LYS A 40 45.53 12.06 -36.75
N GLN A 41 45.88 11.05 -35.94
CA GLN A 41 47.23 10.65 -35.44
C GLN A 41 48.09 11.55 -34.51
N GLY A 42 48.42 10.98 -33.33
CA GLY A 42 49.64 11.25 -32.53
C GLY A 42 49.45 12.20 -31.32
N GLY A 43 49.95 11.92 -30.11
CA GLY A 43 50.53 10.68 -29.56
C GLY A 43 51.50 10.94 -28.37
N ARG A 44 51.63 9.97 -27.42
CA ARG A 44 52.50 9.97 -26.21
C ARG A 44 52.01 10.91 -25.06
N LEU A 45 52.32 10.71 -23.75
CA LEU A 45 53.03 9.64 -23.00
C LEU A 45 52.67 9.68 -21.48
N GLY A 46 52.63 8.53 -20.78
CA GLY A 46 52.60 8.35 -19.30
C GLY A 46 51.36 8.90 -18.57
N ASP A 47 51.05 8.57 -17.31
CA ASP A 47 51.26 7.40 -16.43
C ASP A 47 49.99 7.37 -15.50
N ASP A 48 49.56 6.32 -14.79
CA ASP A 48 50.22 5.28 -13.99
C ASP A 48 49.42 3.94 -14.01
N GLY A 49 49.92 2.92 -13.29
CA GLY A 49 49.24 1.63 -13.02
C GLY A 49 47.98 1.70 -12.14
N VAL A 50 47.33 0.59 -11.75
CA VAL A 50 47.84 -0.78 -11.52
C VAL A 50 46.94 -1.86 -12.16
N VAL A 51 47.52 -3.04 -12.42
CA VAL A 51 46.93 -4.15 -13.19
C VAL A 51 46.21 -5.18 -12.29
N ASN A 52 45.11 -5.75 -12.76
CA ASN A 52 44.52 -6.98 -12.22
C ASN A 52 45.22 -8.21 -12.81
N GLU A 53 45.63 -9.16 -11.98
CA GLU A 53 46.15 -10.45 -12.44
C GLU A 53 45.04 -11.33 -13.05
N VAL A 54 45.38 -12.00 -14.17
CA VAL A 54 44.62 -13.14 -14.71
C VAL A 54 45.63 -14.22 -15.07
N GLU A 55 45.62 -15.32 -14.32
CA GLU A 55 46.51 -16.45 -14.54
C GLU A 55 46.10 -17.27 -15.78
N LYS A 56 47.07 -17.91 -16.43
CA LYS A 56 46.90 -18.56 -17.74
C LYS A 56 46.45 -20.01 -17.62
N GLN A 57 45.72 -20.49 -18.63
CA GLN A 57 45.75 -21.90 -19.03
C GLN A 57 46.38 -22.03 -20.44
N PRO A 58 47.05 -23.16 -20.74
CA PRO A 58 47.85 -23.33 -21.96
C PRO A 58 47.01 -23.70 -23.19
N SER A 59 47.62 -23.62 -24.38
CA SER A 59 46.96 -23.75 -25.68
C SER A 59 47.40 -24.98 -26.49
N GLU A 60 46.46 -25.86 -26.81
CA GLU A 60 46.51 -26.87 -27.88
C GLU A 60 45.13 -26.89 -28.60
N GLY A 61 44.95 -27.33 -29.85
CA GLY A 61 45.94 -27.90 -30.77
C GLY A 61 45.39 -28.30 -32.16
N ARG A 62 44.73 -27.38 -32.89
CA ARG A 62 44.24 -27.48 -34.29
C ARG A 62 43.09 -28.47 -34.61
N GLY A 63 42.15 -28.02 -35.47
CA GLY A 63 41.82 -28.81 -36.68
C GLY A 63 40.38 -28.82 -37.24
N ARG A 64 40.06 -27.88 -38.16
CA ARG A 64 39.03 -27.99 -39.25
C ARG A 64 37.55 -28.14 -38.80
N THR A 65 36.51 -27.67 -39.50
CA THR A 65 36.31 -26.82 -40.70
C THR A 65 34.95 -26.10 -40.56
N PRO A 66 34.59 -25.07 -41.36
CA PRO A 66 33.49 -24.16 -41.02
C PRO A 66 32.08 -24.68 -41.37
N GLY A 67 31.10 -24.34 -40.54
CA GLY A 67 29.66 -24.49 -40.81
C GLY A 67 28.83 -23.52 -39.96
N THR A 68 27.72 -23.01 -40.54
CA THR A 68 26.65 -22.19 -39.91
C THR A 68 27.04 -20.95 -39.08
N ARG A 69 26.56 -19.77 -39.50
CA ARG A 69 26.62 -18.53 -38.69
C ARG A 69 25.45 -18.47 -37.72
N ASP A 70 25.73 -18.51 -36.43
CA ASP A 70 24.70 -18.36 -35.39
C ASP A 70 24.37 -16.87 -35.15
N HIS A 71 23.49 -16.31 -35.97
CA HIS A 71 22.87 -14.99 -35.72
C HIS A 71 21.66 -15.15 -34.76
N GLY A 72 21.90 -15.71 -33.57
CA GLY A 72 20.82 -16.24 -32.72
C GLY A 72 20.83 -15.83 -31.24
N GLN A 73 21.79 -15.04 -30.73
CA GLN A 73 21.86 -14.81 -29.28
C GLN A 73 22.44 -13.47 -28.81
N GLN A 74 21.95 -12.34 -29.33
CA GLN A 74 22.09 -11.04 -28.66
C GLN A 74 21.09 -10.95 -27.48
N GLN A 75 21.30 -11.80 -26.48
CA GLN A 75 20.39 -12.00 -25.34
C GLN A 75 20.16 -10.67 -24.59
N ARG A 76 18.95 -10.12 -24.71
CA ARG A 76 18.50 -8.85 -24.10
C ARG A 76 18.71 -8.93 -22.59
N LYS A 77 19.79 -8.31 -22.07
CA LYS A 77 20.20 -8.38 -20.66
C LYS A 77 19.12 -7.79 -19.74
N ARG A 78 18.14 -8.61 -19.34
CA ARG A 78 17.30 -8.34 -18.17
C ARG A 78 18.23 -8.20 -16.97
N LEU A 79 18.27 -7.02 -16.36
CA LEU A 79 19.02 -6.76 -15.14
C LEU A 79 18.44 -7.64 -14.03
N SER A 80 19.15 -8.73 -13.71
CA SER A 80 18.81 -9.59 -12.58
C SER A 80 19.16 -8.85 -11.27
N PHE A 81 18.25 -8.01 -10.78
CA PHE A 81 18.47 -7.22 -9.56
C PHE A 81 18.54 -8.08 -8.27
N SER A 82 18.31 -9.40 -8.37
CA SER A 82 18.63 -10.33 -7.28
C SER A 82 20.15 -10.46 -7.13
N PRO A 83 20.73 -10.14 -5.96
CA PRO A 83 22.16 -10.33 -5.70
C PRO A 83 22.50 -11.81 -5.44
N ASP A 84 21.48 -12.63 -5.15
CA ASP A 84 21.63 -14.00 -4.73
C ASP A 84 21.72 -14.94 -5.94
N ARG A 85 22.91 -15.49 -6.19
CA ARG A 85 23.15 -16.46 -7.26
C ARG A 85 22.57 -17.86 -7.01
N ARG A 86 21.83 -18.06 -5.91
CA ARG A 86 21.20 -19.35 -5.55
C ARG A 86 19.75 -19.14 -5.07
N PRO A 87 18.82 -20.04 -5.41
CA PRO A 87 17.47 -20.01 -4.87
C PRO A 87 17.49 -20.17 -3.34
N TRP A 88 16.45 -19.71 -2.65
CA TRP A 88 16.47 -19.63 -1.18
C TRP A 88 16.74 -20.97 -0.45
N PRO A 89 16.18 -22.12 -0.86
CA PRO A 89 16.46 -23.41 -0.20
C PRO A 89 17.94 -23.84 -0.22
N GLU A 90 18.72 -23.37 -1.19
CA GLU A 90 20.15 -23.71 -1.35
C GLU A 90 21.10 -22.77 -0.56
N ARG A 91 20.55 -21.81 0.19
CA ARG A 91 21.33 -20.84 0.98
C ARG A 91 21.61 -21.42 2.36
N SER A 92 22.89 -21.58 2.71
CA SER A 92 23.28 -22.03 4.05
C SER A 92 22.73 -21.09 5.13
N THR A 93 22.34 -21.64 6.28
CA THR A 93 21.84 -20.86 7.43
C THR A 93 22.81 -19.75 7.84
N VAL A 94 24.12 -20.03 7.79
CA VAL A 94 25.22 -19.08 8.03
C VAL A 94 25.29 -17.94 6.98
N TYR A 95 24.67 -18.09 5.80
CA TYR A 95 24.45 -17.01 4.84
C TYR A 95 23.12 -16.27 5.08
N GLN A 96 22.09 -16.99 5.53
CA GLN A 96 20.78 -16.41 5.84
C GLN A 96 20.87 -15.41 7.01
N PHE A 97 21.48 -15.80 8.14
CA PHE A 97 21.59 -14.97 9.35
C PHE A 97 22.85 -14.09 9.41
N ARG A 98 23.45 -13.69 8.27
CA ARG A 98 24.61 -12.77 8.28
C ARG A 98 24.18 -11.37 8.70
N PRO A 99 24.76 -10.78 9.77
CA PRO A 99 24.33 -9.49 10.27
C PRO A 99 24.44 -8.41 9.18
N PHE A 100 23.43 -7.53 9.11
CA PHE A 100 23.31 -6.40 8.17
C PHE A 100 23.20 -6.75 6.67
N ARG A 101 23.21 -8.04 6.27
CA ARG A 101 23.20 -8.46 4.85
C ARG A 101 21.99 -7.89 4.08
N GLY A 102 20.79 -8.02 4.66
CA GLY A 102 19.55 -7.49 4.10
C GLY A 102 19.55 -5.96 4.03
N MET A 103 19.82 -5.29 5.16
CA MET A 103 19.88 -3.82 5.23
C MET A 103 20.82 -3.19 4.19
N ILE A 104 22.04 -3.70 4.05
CA ILE A 104 23.02 -3.21 3.07
C ILE A 104 22.55 -3.46 1.63
N THR A 105 21.86 -4.57 1.41
CA THR A 105 21.30 -4.94 0.09
C THR A 105 20.15 -4.01 -0.30
N ASP A 106 19.22 -3.74 0.61
CA ASP A 106 18.03 -2.91 0.39
C ASP A 106 18.43 -1.46 0.09
N VAL A 107 19.33 -0.89 0.90
CA VAL A 107 19.88 0.46 0.67
C VAL A 107 20.63 0.52 -0.66
N ARG A 108 21.49 -0.46 -0.98
CA ARG A 108 22.23 -0.50 -2.26
C ARG A 108 21.30 -0.59 -3.48
N LYS A 109 20.16 -1.28 -3.37
CA LYS A 109 19.16 -1.40 -4.44
C LYS A 109 18.41 -0.08 -4.70
N ARG A 110 18.05 0.68 -3.66
CA ARG A 110 17.24 1.91 -3.80
C ARG A 110 18.07 3.18 -4.00
N LEU A 111 19.30 3.25 -3.50
CA LEU A 111 20.14 4.46 -3.55
C LEU A 111 20.23 5.13 -4.95
N PRO A 112 20.36 4.40 -6.09
CA PRO A 112 20.37 5.01 -7.42
C PRO A 112 19.07 5.75 -7.78
N PHE A 113 17.93 5.33 -7.22
CA PHE A 113 16.61 5.91 -7.48
C PHE A 113 16.24 7.05 -6.54
N TYR A 114 16.96 7.25 -5.43
CA TYR A 114 16.59 8.21 -4.39
C TYR A 114 16.37 9.64 -4.92
N LEU A 115 17.27 10.15 -5.78
CA LEU A 115 17.13 11.48 -6.40
C LEU A 115 15.98 11.54 -7.43
N SER A 116 15.58 10.39 -8.01
CA SER A 116 14.41 10.31 -8.89
C SER A 116 13.08 10.28 -8.13
N ASP A 117 13.04 9.68 -6.93
CA ASP A 117 11.85 9.68 -6.05
C ASP A 117 11.42 11.13 -5.66
N TRP A 118 12.36 12.08 -5.59
CA TRP A 118 12.07 13.50 -5.31
C TRP A 118 11.75 14.32 -6.56
N THR A 119 12.42 14.06 -7.69
CA THR A 119 12.23 14.87 -8.92
C THR A 119 11.06 14.41 -9.79
N GLU A 120 10.56 13.19 -9.63
CA GLU A 120 9.47 12.67 -10.46
C GLU A 120 8.10 13.30 -10.15
N ALA A 121 7.84 13.67 -8.89
CA ALA A 121 6.59 14.31 -8.46
C ALA A 121 6.34 15.67 -9.14
N PHE A 122 7.40 16.45 -9.37
CA PHE A 122 7.32 17.79 -9.98
C PHE A 122 7.20 17.78 -11.52
N ARG A 123 7.22 16.61 -12.17
CA ARG A 123 7.03 16.54 -13.63
C ARG A 123 5.60 16.96 -14.00
N PRO A 124 5.36 17.78 -15.04
CA PRO A 124 4.01 18.25 -15.39
C PRO A 124 2.95 17.13 -15.56
N ARG A 125 3.29 16.00 -16.20
CA ARG A 125 2.41 14.81 -16.35
C ARG A 125 2.08 14.10 -15.01
N ASN A 126 2.78 14.42 -13.92
CA ASN A 126 2.65 13.78 -12.61
C ASN A 126 2.12 14.72 -11.51
N TRP A 127 2.28 16.04 -11.65
CA TRP A 127 1.97 17.03 -10.61
C TRP A 127 0.52 16.93 -10.09
N GLU A 128 -0.46 17.01 -10.99
CA GLU A 128 -1.89 16.97 -10.64
C GLU A 128 -2.25 15.70 -9.87
N ARG A 129 -1.71 14.55 -10.33
CA ARG A 129 -1.95 13.25 -9.70
C ARG A 129 -1.32 13.18 -8.31
N THR A 130 -0.10 13.70 -8.17
CA THR A 130 0.62 13.74 -6.88
C THR A 130 -0.09 14.67 -5.89
N MET A 131 -0.55 15.85 -6.33
CA MET A 131 -1.29 16.80 -5.51
C MET A 131 -2.62 16.21 -5.02
N GLY A 132 -3.43 15.64 -5.92
CA GLY A 132 -4.69 14.98 -5.55
C GLY A 132 -4.48 13.78 -4.61
N ALA A 133 -3.45 12.96 -4.85
CA ALA A 133 -3.07 11.87 -3.96
C ALA A 133 -2.65 12.37 -2.57
N THR A 134 -1.85 13.44 -2.51
CA THR A 134 -1.37 14.05 -1.25
C THR A 134 -2.55 14.53 -0.40
N ILE A 135 -3.51 15.24 -1.01
CA ILE A 135 -4.70 15.72 -0.31
C ILE A 135 -5.55 14.54 0.17
N ARG A 136 -5.89 13.60 -0.72
CA ARG A 136 -6.72 12.43 -0.38
C ARG A 136 -6.11 11.62 0.77
N ILE A 137 -4.81 11.35 0.71
CA ILE A 137 -4.15 10.47 1.68
C ILE A 137 -3.87 11.16 3.02
N TYR A 138 -3.66 12.48 3.02
CA TYR A 138 -3.58 13.28 4.24
C TYR A 138 -4.88 13.15 5.07
N PHE A 139 -6.05 13.31 4.44
CA PHE A 139 -7.31 13.09 5.16
C PHE A 139 -7.50 11.62 5.57
N LEU A 140 -7.20 10.65 4.69
CA LEU A 140 -7.38 9.20 4.98
C LEU A 140 -6.40 8.63 6.04
N ASN A 141 -5.29 9.29 6.31
CA ASN A 141 -4.38 8.95 7.41
C ASN A 141 -4.81 9.67 8.71
N LEU A 142 -4.90 11.01 8.66
CA LEU A 142 -5.15 11.84 9.83
C LEU A 142 -6.46 11.49 10.54
N PHE A 143 -7.55 11.29 9.79
CA PHE A 143 -8.87 11.19 10.40
C PHE A 143 -9.15 9.86 11.13
N PRO A 144 -8.79 8.69 10.59
CA PRO A 144 -8.76 7.45 11.36
C PRO A 144 -7.83 7.50 12.58
N ALA A 145 -6.64 8.11 12.47
CA ALA A 145 -5.72 8.25 13.61
C ALA A 145 -6.34 9.10 14.74
N LEU A 146 -6.99 10.21 14.42
CA LEU A 146 -7.74 11.03 15.38
C LEU A 146 -8.94 10.27 15.97
N ALA A 147 -9.71 9.55 15.16
CA ALA A 147 -10.83 8.73 15.62
C ALA A 147 -10.37 7.68 16.66
N TYR A 148 -9.27 6.98 16.38
CA TYR A 148 -8.64 6.05 17.32
C TYR A 148 -8.09 6.73 18.57
N THR A 149 -7.74 8.01 18.49
CA THR A 149 -7.26 8.79 19.64
C THR A 149 -8.40 9.15 20.58
N ILE A 150 -9.63 9.34 20.10
CA ILE A 150 -10.80 9.57 20.97
C ILE A 150 -11.03 8.32 21.86
N ASP A 151 -11.11 7.14 21.25
CA ASP A 151 -11.25 5.85 21.95
C ASP A 151 -10.11 5.60 22.96
N MET A 152 -8.86 5.81 22.54
CA MET A 152 -7.69 5.64 23.42
C MET A 152 -7.64 6.68 24.55
N ASN A 153 -8.02 7.93 24.31
CA ASN A 153 -8.02 9.00 25.32
C ASN A 153 -9.00 8.67 26.46
N LEU A 154 -10.22 8.25 26.10
CA LEU A 154 -11.25 7.79 27.03
C LEU A 154 -10.79 6.54 27.81
N ARG A 155 -10.22 5.55 27.11
CA ARG A 155 -9.79 4.27 27.70
C ARG A 155 -8.44 4.29 28.43
N THR A 156 -7.69 5.39 28.41
CA THR A 156 -6.40 5.54 29.13
C THR A 156 -6.38 6.72 30.10
N GLY A 157 -7.56 7.16 30.55
CA GLY A 157 -7.69 8.18 31.60
C GLY A 157 -7.07 9.54 31.25
N GLY A 158 -7.02 9.90 29.96
CA GLY A 158 -6.36 11.12 29.49
C GLY A 158 -4.88 10.97 29.09
N SER A 159 -4.28 9.77 29.20
CA SER A 159 -2.83 9.58 29.01
C SER A 159 -2.32 9.90 27.61
N TYR A 160 -3.14 9.68 26.58
CA TYR A 160 -2.84 9.99 25.18
C TYR A 160 -3.98 10.78 24.55
N GLY A 161 -3.71 12.02 24.10
CA GLY A 161 -4.68 12.86 23.41
C GLY A 161 -4.26 13.24 21.99
N VAL A 162 -4.99 14.20 21.42
CA VAL A 162 -4.86 14.64 20.01
C VAL A 162 -3.43 15.02 19.66
N ASN A 163 -2.74 15.78 20.52
CA ASN A 163 -1.41 16.30 20.22
C ASN A 163 -0.33 15.21 20.20
N GLU A 164 -0.44 14.18 21.04
CA GLU A 164 0.44 13.00 21.02
C GLU A 164 0.32 12.25 19.68
N THR A 165 -0.90 11.99 19.20
CA THR A 165 -1.13 11.30 17.91
C THR A 165 -0.73 12.14 16.71
N LEU A 166 -0.99 13.46 16.73
CA LEU A 166 -0.50 14.36 15.68
C LEU A 166 1.03 14.31 15.59
N LEU A 167 1.73 14.44 16.72
CA LEU A 167 3.19 14.41 16.74
C LEU A 167 3.77 13.05 16.34
N ALA A 168 3.14 11.94 16.77
CA ALA A 168 3.50 10.58 16.31
C ALA A 168 3.39 10.44 14.78
N SER A 169 2.31 10.95 14.21
CA SER A 169 2.04 10.89 12.77
C SER A 169 2.99 11.78 11.96
N VAL A 170 3.36 12.96 12.47
CA VAL A 170 4.39 13.82 11.89
C VAL A 170 5.76 13.15 11.93
N LEU A 171 6.14 12.60 13.09
CA LEU A 171 7.42 11.90 13.28
C LEU A 171 7.55 10.74 12.29
N ALA A 172 6.53 9.89 12.18
CA ALA A 172 6.47 8.82 11.20
C ALA A 172 6.60 9.33 9.76
N ALA A 173 5.74 10.25 9.35
CA ALA A 173 5.65 10.70 7.96
C ALA A 173 6.96 11.38 7.47
N LEU A 174 7.57 12.23 8.30
CA LEU A 174 8.81 12.92 7.94
C LEU A 174 10.01 11.97 7.95
N VAL A 175 10.11 11.06 8.94
CA VAL A 175 11.22 10.10 9.00
C VAL A 175 11.14 9.07 7.87
N PHE A 176 9.96 8.50 7.59
CA PHE A 176 9.80 7.52 6.52
C PHE A 176 9.94 8.14 5.13
N SER A 177 9.33 9.31 4.84
CA SER A 177 9.47 9.93 3.51
C SER A 177 10.94 10.25 3.16
N VAL A 178 11.74 10.69 4.13
CA VAL A 178 13.16 11.00 3.92
C VAL A 178 14.06 9.76 3.96
N LEU A 179 13.89 8.85 4.94
CA LEU A 179 14.87 7.78 5.19
C LEU A 179 14.44 6.36 4.77
N SER A 180 13.17 6.11 4.41
CA SER A 180 12.75 4.77 3.99
C SER A 180 13.28 4.38 2.60
N VAL A 181 13.41 3.08 2.37
CA VAL A 181 13.59 2.48 1.05
C VAL A 181 12.25 2.44 0.29
N GLN A 182 11.13 2.17 0.96
CA GLN A 182 9.80 2.00 0.37
C GLN A 182 8.85 3.16 0.76
N PRO A 183 8.92 4.33 0.09
CA PRO A 183 8.15 5.53 0.47
C PRO A 183 6.64 5.44 0.17
N LEU A 184 6.20 4.40 -0.57
CA LEU A 184 4.78 4.12 -0.84
C LEU A 184 4.04 3.62 0.42
N THR A 185 4.74 2.90 1.30
CA THR A 185 4.19 2.41 2.56
C THR A 185 3.96 3.60 3.49
N ILE A 186 2.73 3.76 3.98
CA ILE A 186 2.39 4.83 4.92
C ILE A 186 2.42 4.30 6.35
N VAL A 187 2.91 5.14 7.25
CA VAL A 187 3.06 4.86 8.68
C VAL A 187 2.25 5.91 9.47
N GLY A 188 1.57 5.48 10.52
CA GLY A 188 0.68 6.32 11.34
C GLY A 188 0.14 5.55 12.54
N VAL A 189 -0.79 6.13 13.30
CA VAL A 189 -1.37 5.47 14.48
C VAL A 189 -2.57 4.60 14.09
N THR A 190 -2.60 3.34 14.54
CA THR A 190 -3.64 2.36 14.23
C THR A 190 -4.48 1.95 15.45
N GLY A 191 -5.67 1.40 15.21
CA GLY A 191 -6.49 0.80 16.26
C GLY A 191 -5.83 -0.39 16.96
N LEU A 192 -4.88 -1.05 16.30
CA LEU A 192 -4.21 -2.24 16.83
C LEU A 192 -3.18 -1.89 17.92
N ILE A 193 -2.40 -0.82 17.75
CA ILE A 193 -1.56 -0.30 18.83
C ILE A 193 -2.42 0.34 19.94
N ASN A 194 -3.58 0.92 19.61
CA ASN A 194 -4.47 1.50 20.63
C ASN A 194 -5.15 0.42 21.49
N LEU A 195 -5.61 -0.68 20.89
CA LEU A 195 -6.06 -1.90 21.59
C LEU A 195 -4.97 -2.39 22.54
N PHE A 196 -3.72 -2.49 22.06
CA PHE A 196 -2.59 -2.87 22.90
C PHE A 196 -2.37 -1.88 24.08
N ASN A 197 -2.44 -0.58 23.80
CA ASN A 197 -2.24 0.48 24.80
C ASN A 197 -3.28 0.42 25.92
N TYR A 198 -4.59 0.36 25.59
CA TYR A 198 -5.62 0.31 26.63
C TYR A 198 -5.70 -1.06 27.32
N THR A 199 -5.45 -2.18 26.63
CA THR A 199 -5.33 -3.49 27.33
C THR A 199 -4.13 -3.49 28.29
N THR A 200 -3.04 -2.81 27.96
CA THR A 200 -1.91 -2.61 28.88
C THR A 200 -2.29 -1.73 30.07
N TYR A 201 -3.02 -0.64 29.84
CA TYR A 201 -3.56 0.24 30.88
C TYR A 201 -4.44 -0.55 31.89
N ASP A 202 -5.44 -1.27 31.38
CA ASP A 202 -6.33 -2.17 32.13
C ASP A 202 -5.57 -3.21 32.97
N ILE A 203 -4.48 -3.77 32.43
CA ILE A 203 -3.67 -4.79 33.13
C ILE A 203 -2.87 -4.17 34.29
N LEU A 204 -2.38 -2.94 34.12
CA LEU A 204 -1.60 -2.23 35.15
C LEU A 204 -2.48 -1.71 36.29
N GLU A 205 -3.64 -1.10 36.02
CA GLU A 205 -4.54 -0.60 37.08
C GLU A 205 -5.06 -1.71 38.00
N ARG A 206 -5.11 -2.96 37.50
CA ARG A 206 -5.49 -4.14 38.30
C ARG A 206 -4.37 -4.66 39.21
N GLN A 207 -3.17 -4.06 39.19
CA GLN A 207 -2.05 -4.44 40.06
C GLN A 207 -2.02 -3.58 41.34
N PRO A 208 -1.74 -4.16 42.52
CA PRO A 208 -1.66 -3.38 43.77
C PRO A 208 -0.45 -2.41 43.79
N ASP A 209 0.62 -2.73 43.05
CA ASP A 209 1.83 -1.90 42.92
C ASP A 209 1.86 -1.12 41.57
N ALA A 210 0.70 -0.68 41.05
CA ALA A 210 0.57 -0.13 39.70
C ALA A 210 1.62 0.95 39.37
N PRO A 211 2.50 0.76 38.36
CA PRO A 211 3.44 1.77 37.92
C PRO A 211 2.73 2.86 37.11
N ASN A 212 3.38 4.02 36.94
CA ASN A 212 2.89 5.03 36.00
C ASN A 212 2.85 4.45 34.58
N PHE A 213 1.65 4.42 33.97
CA PHE A 213 1.41 3.83 32.65
C PHE A 213 2.37 4.35 31.57
N LEU A 214 2.60 5.66 31.50
CA LEU A 214 3.48 6.27 30.51
C LEU A 214 4.95 5.85 30.71
N GLN A 215 5.43 5.73 31.96
CA GLN A 215 6.78 5.19 32.24
C GLN A 215 6.92 3.72 31.86
N PHE A 216 5.91 2.89 32.14
CA PHE A 216 5.90 1.47 31.73
C PHE A 216 5.88 1.34 30.21
N GLN A 217 5.02 2.09 29.54
CA GLN A 217 4.86 2.07 28.09
C GLN A 217 6.10 2.60 27.37
N ALA A 218 6.80 3.60 27.92
CA ALA A 218 8.11 4.03 27.42
C ALA A 218 9.11 2.87 27.41
N TRP A 219 9.18 2.06 28.48
CA TRP A 219 10.05 0.87 28.51
C TRP A 219 9.59 -0.25 27.58
N ALA A 220 8.28 -0.49 27.44
CA ALA A 220 7.76 -1.45 26.47
C ALA A 220 8.16 -1.06 25.03
N LEU A 221 8.11 0.24 24.69
CA LEU A 221 8.53 0.75 23.38
C LEU A 221 10.06 0.78 23.20
N ILE A 222 10.84 1.00 24.27
CA ILE A 222 12.31 0.84 24.24
C ILE A 222 12.70 -0.62 23.98
N TRP A 223 12.08 -1.58 24.68
CA TRP A 223 12.30 -3.01 24.41
C TRP A 223 11.86 -3.38 23.00
N SER A 224 10.72 -2.88 22.54
CA SER A 224 10.22 -3.07 21.18
C SER A 224 11.23 -2.59 20.13
N ALA A 225 11.82 -1.40 20.30
CA ALA A 225 12.86 -0.89 19.39
C ALA A 225 14.11 -1.79 19.35
N ILE A 226 14.55 -2.31 20.50
CA ILE A 226 15.68 -3.25 20.58
C ILE A 226 15.35 -4.54 19.80
N THR A 227 14.16 -5.11 19.96
CA THR A 227 13.75 -6.32 19.22
C THR A 227 13.52 -6.07 17.73
N HIS A 228 13.07 -4.88 17.31
CA HIS A 228 13.03 -4.46 15.90
C HIS A 228 14.43 -4.48 15.28
N TRP A 229 15.42 -3.88 15.95
CA TRP A 229 16.81 -3.85 15.46
C TRP A 229 17.41 -5.25 15.37
N ILE A 230 17.15 -6.13 16.34
CA ILE A 230 17.57 -7.54 16.30
C ILE A 230 16.99 -8.24 15.06
N ILE A 231 15.68 -8.13 14.81
CA ILE A 231 15.01 -8.75 13.66
C ILE A 231 15.58 -8.24 12.33
N ALA A 232 15.80 -6.93 12.20
CA ALA A 232 16.34 -6.32 10.99
C ALA A 232 17.81 -6.72 10.74
N VAL A 233 18.65 -6.74 11.79
CA VAL A 233 20.08 -7.08 11.67
C VAL A 233 20.28 -8.55 11.30
N PHE A 234 19.51 -9.48 11.89
CA PHE A 234 19.62 -10.92 11.59
C PHE A 234 18.85 -11.37 10.34
N ASN A 235 18.32 -10.44 9.54
CA ASN A 235 17.54 -10.69 8.32
C ASN A 235 16.26 -11.52 8.54
N ILE A 236 15.60 -11.41 9.69
CA ILE A 236 14.35 -12.12 9.95
C ILE A 236 13.21 -11.60 9.04
N SER A 237 13.32 -10.37 8.50
CA SER A 237 12.44 -9.88 7.43
C SER A 237 12.52 -10.70 6.12
N ASP A 238 13.51 -11.58 5.91
CA ASP A 238 13.47 -12.56 4.79
C ASP A 238 12.19 -13.42 4.84
N TYR A 239 11.59 -13.65 6.01
CA TYR A 239 10.38 -14.47 6.17
C TYR A 239 9.09 -13.78 5.68
N THR A 240 9.13 -12.48 5.36
CA THR A 240 8.01 -11.73 4.75
C THR A 240 7.48 -12.38 3.46
N ARG A 241 8.32 -13.13 2.72
CA ARG A 241 7.91 -13.85 1.50
C ARG A 241 6.83 -14.92 1.69
N PHE A 242 6.60 -15.37 2.93
CA PHE A 242 5.59 -16.39 3.24
C PHE A 242 4.18 -15.80 3.50
N ILE A 243 4.05 -14.47 3.42
CA ILE A 243 2.78 -13.76 3.42
C ILE A 243 2.13 -13.93 2.03
N THR A 244 0.95 -14.53 2.00
CA THR A 244 0.14 -14.74 0.80
C THR A 244 -1.26 -14.16 0.99
N ASP A 245 -2.04 -14.12 -0.09
CA ASP A 245 -3.39 -13.53 -0.10
C ASP A 245 -4.29 -14.15 0.97
N MET A 246 -4.18 -15.45 1.26
CA MET A 246 -4.86 -16.07 2.39
C MET A 246 -4.62 -15.33 3.71
N THR A 247 -3.37 -14.92 3.98
CA THR A 247 -2.95 -14.26 5.22
C THR A 247 -3.33 -12.77 5.26
N SER A 248 -3.15 -12.05 4.14
CA SER A 248 -3.45 -10.61 4.06
C SER A 248 -4.95 -10.33 3.89
N GLU A 249 -5.71 -11.18 3.21
CA GLU A 249 -7.18 -11.11 3.15
C GLU A 249 -7.78 -11.29 4.55
N THR A 250 -7.39 -12.33 5.29
CA THR A 250 -7.88 -12.60 6.65
C THR A 250 -7.62 -11.42 7.57
N PHE A 251 -6.44 -10.80 7.47
CA PHE A 251 -6.10 -9.63 8.27
C PHE A 251 -6.83 -8.36 7.83
N GLY A 252 -6.93 -8.09 6.52
CA GLY A 252 -7.69 -6.93 6.01
C GLY A 252 -9.18 -7.01 6.33
N LEU A 253 -9.73 -8.22 6.48
CA LEU A 253 -11.10 -8.44 6.94
C LEU A 253 -11.23 -8.18 8.44
N TYR A 254 -10.30 -8.70 9.26
CA TYR A 254 -10.22 -8.41 10.69
C TYR A 254 -10.16 -6.90 10.97
N VAL A 255 -9.20 -6.20 10.36
CA VAL A 255 -9.06 -4.74 10.47
C VAL A 255 -10.34 -4.03 10.01
N GLY A 256 -10.91 -4.42 8.87
CA GLY A 256 -12.15 -3.82 8.35
C GLY A 256 -13.34 -3.95 9.30
N VAL A 257 -13.49 -5.10 9.98
CA VAL A 257 -14.56 -5.32 10.96
C VAL A 257 -14.31 -4.56 12.26
N ILE A 258 -13.08 -4.54 12.79
CA ILE A 258 -12.71 -3.73 13.97
C ILE A 258 -12.94 -2.23 13.72
N TYR A 259 -12.68 -1.73 12.50
CA TYR A 259 -13.03 -0.36 12.10
C TYR A 259 -14.55 -0.11 12.25
N ILE A 260 -15.41 -0.98 11.69
CA ILE A 260 -16.87 -0.82 11.79
C ILE A 260 -17.34 -0.89 13.25
N GLN A 261 -16.82 -1.86 14.02
CA GLN A 261 -17.12 -2.03 15.45
C GLN A 261 -16.78 -0.77 16.24
N LYS A 262 -15.58 -0.19 16.07
CA LYS A 262 -15.17 1.04 16.74
C LYS A 262 -15.99 2.26 16.30
N GLY A 263 -16.49 2.29 15.06
CA GLY A 263 -17.49 3.25 14.62
C GLY A 263 -18.82 3.15 15.37
N VAL A 264 -19.30 1.93 15.62
CA VAL A 264 -20.52 1.69 16.40
C VAL A 264 -20.31 1.99 17.89
N GLU A 265 -19.18 1.57 18.47
CA GLU A 265 -18.83 1.84 19.88
C GLU A 265 -18.79 3.35 20.18
N LEU A 266 -18.16 4.14 19.30
CA LEU A 266 -18.12 5.59 19.42
C LEU A 266 -19.51 6.25 19.28
N LEU A 267 -20.45 5.64 18.54
CA LEU A 267 -21.84 6.12 18.50
C LEU A 267 -22.63 5.74 19.75
N VAL A 268 -22.40 4.57 20.33
CA VAL A 268 -23.03 4.16 21.61
C VAL A 268 -22.64 5.14 22.73
N TYR A 269 -21.36 5.52 22.80
CA TYR A 269 -20.88 6.48 23.79
C TYR A 269 -21.56 7.86 23.71
N GLU A 270 -22.01 8.29 22.53
CA GLU A 270 -22.74 9.57 22.37
C GLU A 270 -24.18 9.51 22.92
N PHE A 271 -24.76 8.32 23.10
CA PHE A 271 -26.05 8.15 23.79
C PHE A 271 -25.91 8.26 25.32
N ASP A 272 -24.77 7.87 25.90
CA ASP A 272 -24.54 7.97 27.36
C ASP A 272 -24.58 9.43 27.86
N ALA A 273 -24.36 10.40 26.96
CA ALA A 273 -24.45 11.83 27.27
C ALA A 273 -25.87 12.40 27.16
N SER A 274 -26.62 12.04 26.11
CA SER A 274 -28.00 12.50 25.86
C SER A 274 -28.62 11.74 24.69
N ASP A 275 -29.85 11.22 24.86
CA ASP A 275 -30.62 10.59 23.77
C ASP A 275 -30.71 11.48 22.53
N GLN A 276 -30.94 12.78 22.71
CA GLN A 276 -31.12 13.73 21.60
C GLN A 276 -29.81 13.96 20.84
N ALA A 277 -28.69 14.03 21.57
CA ALA A 277 -27.36 14.12 20.97
C ALA A 277 -27.02 12.81 20.24
N GLY A 278 -27.18 11.65 20.89
CA GLY A 278 -26.91 10.33 20.31
C GLY A 278 -27.68 10.07 19.01
N TRP A 279 -28.99 10.34 18.97
CA TRP A 279 -29.77 10.20 17.73
C TRP A 279 -29.28 11.13 16.62
N PHE A 280 -28.91 12.38 16.93
CA PHE A 280 -28.38 13.29 15.92
C PHE A 280 -26.96 12.92 15.47
N SER A 281 -26.11 12.44 16.40
CA SER A 281 -24.79 11.87 16.11
C SER A 281 -24.89 10.67 15.16
N VAL A 282 -25.83 9.76 15.37
CA VAL A 282 -26.11 8.65 14.44
C VAL A 282 -26.52 9.16 13.06
N VAL A 283 -27.40 10.17 12.98
CA VAL A 283 -27.82 10.78 11.71
C VAL A 283 -26.63 11.42 10.98
N VAL A 284 -25.80 12.20 11.68
CA VAL A 284 -24.59 12.83 11.10
C VAL A 284 -23.60 11.78 10.61
N ALA A 285 -23.33 10.73 11.39
CA ALA A 285 -22.39 9.67 11.05
C ALA A 285 -22.84 8.84 9.83
N ILE A 286 -24.12 8.43 9.79
CA ILE A 286 -24.67 7.64 8.69
C ILE A 286 -24.78 8.48 7.41
N LEU A 287 -25.22 9.75 7.51
CA LEU A 287 -25.29 10.63 6.34
C LEU A 287 -23.88 10.93 5.78
N PHE A 288 -22.90 11.24 6.64
CA PHE A 288 -21.51 11.36 6.24
C PHE A 288 -21.04 10.10 5.49
N ALA A 289 -21.28 8.93 6.07
CA ALA A 289 -20.79 7.67 5.51
C ALA A 289 -21.43 7.35 4.15
N LEU A 290 -22.74 7.51 4.04
CA LEU A 290 -23.49 7.30 2.81
C LEU A 290 -23.06 8.29 1.71
N SER A 291 -22.92 9.59 2.04
CA SER A 291 -22.51 10.61 1.07
C SER A 291 -21.10 10.37 0.54
N VAL A 292 -20.11 10.08 1.39
CA VAL A 292 -18.74 9.77 0.93
C VAL A 292 -18.73 8.51 0.06
N TYR A 293 -19.43 7.44 0.47
CA TYR A 293 -19.52 6.19 -0.29
C TYR A 293 -20.18 6.35 -1.68
N LEU A 294 -21.22 7.19 -1.79
CA LEU A 294 -21.86 7.50 -3.07
C LEU A 294 -20.95 8.36 -3.98
N LEU A 295 -20.20 9.31 -3.42
CA LEU A 295 -19.21 10.11 -4.15
C LEU A 295 -18.01 9.26 -4.61
N GLU A 296 -17.57 8.26 -3.83
CA GLU A 296 -16.56 7.32 -4.29
C GLU A 296 -17.10 6.37 -5.38
N ARG A 297 -18.34 5.88 -5.25
CA ARG A 297 -19.01 5.10 -6.31
C ARG A 297 -19.29 5.89 -7.59
N THR A 298 -19.22 7.23 -7.57
CA THR A 298 -19.38 8.07 -8.77
C THR A 298 -18.33 7.76 -9.85
N ALA A 299 -17.15 7.25 -9.50
CA ALA A 299 -16.18 6.75 -10.48
C ALA A 299 -16.75 5.65 -11.40
N THR A 300 -17.61 4.77 -10.87
CA THR A 300 -18.19 3.62 -11.60
C THR A 300 -19.41 3.97 -12.46
N LEU A 301 -19.97 5.17 -12.31
CA LEU A 301 -21.12 5.61 -13.09
C LEU A 301 -20.71 5.96 -14.53
N SER A 302 -21.55 5.60 -15.50
CA SER A 302 -21.34 5.94 -16.92
C SER A 302 -21.65 7.41 -17.25
N PHE A 303 -22.24 8.17 -16.32
CA PHE A 303 -22.66 9.54 -16.55
C PHE A 303 -21.52 10.55 -16.29
N GLY A 304 -21.38 11.53 -17.19
CA GLY A 304 -20.41 12.62 -17.06
C GLY A 304 -18.97 12.25 -17.48
N PRO A 305 -18.15 13.28 -17.80
CA PRO A 305 -16.80 13.07 -18.33
C PRO A 305 -15.88 12.46 -17.28
N PHE A 306 -14.95 11.62 -17.74
CA PHE A 306 -14.05 10.84 -16.88
C PHE A 306 -13.22 11.70 -15.91
N TRP A 307 -12.73 12.87 -16.36
CA TRP A 307 -11.95 13.79 -15.52
C TRP A 307 -12.77 14.30 -14.32
N LEU A 308 -14.06 14.60 -14.53
CA LEU A 308 -14.94 15.10 -13.48
C LEU A 308 -15.27 13.99 -12.48
N ARG A 309 -15.62 12.78 -12.96
CA ARG A 309 -15.83 11.61 -12.11
C ARG A 309 -14.60 11.30 -11.26
N LYS A 310 -13.40 11.34 -11.85
CA LYS A 310 -12.14 11.09 -11.15
C LYS A 310 -11.84 12.16 -10.10
N CYS A 311 -12.08 13.43 -10.43
CA CYS A 311 -11.96 14.56 -9.50
C CYS A 311 -12.90 14.39 -8.28
N VAL A 312 -14.19 14.12 -8.53
CA VAL A 312 -15.19 13.89 -7.47
C VAL A 312 -14.77 12.74 -6.54
N THR A 313 -14.35 11.59 -7.09
CA THR A 313 -13.97 10.43 -6.29
C THR A 313 -12.65 10.61 -5.54
N ASP A 314 -11.66 11.33 -6.08
CA ASP A 314 -10.41 11.56 -5.34
C ASP A 314 -10.54 12.63 -4.23
N TYR A 315 -11.50 13.56 -4.31
CA TYR A 315 -11.79 14.54 -3.25
C TYR A 315 -12.97 14.17 -2.34
N ALA A 316 -13.72 13.10 -2.63
CA ALA A 316 -14.96 12.69 -1.93
C ALA A 316 -14.87 12.75 -0.39
N PHE A 317 -13.85 12.10 0.18
CA PHE A 317 -13.64 12.01 1.62
C PHE A 317 -13.32 13.37 2.27
N ALA A 318 -12.48 14.18 1.62
CA ALA A 318 -12.13 15.53 2.09
C ALA A 318 -13.31 16.50 1.99
N ALA A 319 -14.07 16.45 0.88
CA ALA A 319 -15.26 17.26 0.68
C ALA A 319 -16.37 16.90 1.70
N GLY A 320 -16.56 15.61 1.99
CA GLY A 320 -17.46 15.15 3.04
C GLY A 320 -17.08 15.71 4.42
N ILE A 321 -15.79 15.69 4.77
CA ILE A 321 -15.30 16.26 6.04
C ILE A 321 -15.61 17.76 6.13
N VAL A 322 -15.30 18.55 5.11
CA VAL A 322 -15.57 19.99 5.13
C VAL A 322 -17.08 20.28 5.20
N PHE A 323 -17.89 19.54 4.42
CA PHE A 323 -19.34 19.73 4.39
C PHE A 323 -20.00 19.40 5.73
N TYR A 324 -19.73 18.23 6.32
CA TYR A 324 -20.38 17.83 7.57
C TYR A 324 -19.88 18.61 8.80
N THR A 325 -18.63 19.09 8.80
CA THR A 325 -18.13 20.03 9.83
C THR A 325 -18.91 21.35 9.82
N GLY A 326 -19.20 21.86 8.61
CA GLY A 326 -20.07 23.03 8.43
C GLY A 326 -21.54 22.75 8.76
N PHE A 327 -22.05 21.56 8.43
CA PHE A 327 -23.45 21.17 8.68
C PHE A 327 -23.82 21.21 10.17
N VAL A 328 -22.97 20.66 11.04
CA VAL A 328 -23.19 20.67 12.51
C VAL A 328 -23.17 22.10 13.09
N HIS A 329 -22.60 23.07 12.38
CA HIS A 329 -22.56 24.48 12.80
C HIS A 329 -23.76 25.32 12.37
N ILE A 330 -24.72 24.76 11.61
CA ILE A 330 -25.89 25.49 11.13
C ILE A 330 -26.77 25.91 12.33
N PRO A 331 -27.09 27.21 12.50
CA PRO A 331 -27.83 27.71 13.65
C PRO A 331 -29.30 27.25 13.68
N GLY A 332 -29.86 27.13 14.88
CA GLY A 332 -31.17 26.53 15.18
C GLY A 332 -31.03 25.14 15.79
N HIS A 333 -32.09 24.33 15.69
CA HIS A 333 -32.23 22.99 16.30
C HIS A 333 -31.01 22.06 16.17
N ILE A 334 -30.23 22.18 15.07
CA ILE A 334 -28.99 21.41 14.80
C ILE A 334 -27.87 21.76 15.78
N LYS A 335 -27.70 23.04 16.11
CA LYS A 335 -26.68 23.50 17.07
C LYS A 335 -27.17 23.36 18.51
N GLU A 336 -28.48 23.46 18.72
CA GLU A 336 -29.15 23.34 20.02
C GLU A 336 -29.19 21.89 20.55
N THR A 337 -28.94 20.87 19.71
CA THR A 337 -28.94 19.45 20.13
C THR A 337 -27.72 19.05 20.98
N GLY A 338 -26.67 19.88 21.04
CA GLY A 338 -25.56 19.70 21.98
C GLY A 338 -24.65 18.48 21.72
N ILE A 339 -24.33 18.18 20.46
CA ILE A 339 -23.35 17.12 20.14
C ILE A 339 -21.97 17.46 20.73
N ASP A 340 -21.24 16.42 21.14
CA ASP A 340 -19.89 16.56 21.66
C ASP A 340 -18.83 16.76 20.54
N PHE A 341 -17.83 17.60 20.81
CA PHE A 341 -16.79 18.00 19.85
C PHE A 341 -15.42 17.40 20.19
N LEU A 342 -14.48 17.47 19.24
CA LEU A 342 -13.10 17.05 19.47
C LEU A 342 -12.41 18.00 20.46
N GLN A 343 -12.04 17.47 21.62
CA GLN A 343 -11.26 18.18 22.62
C GLN A 343 -9.80 18.33 22.13
N VAL A 344 -9.33 19.58 22.04
CA VAL A 344 -7.94 19.91 21.70
C VAL A 344 -7.31 20.72 22.83
N THR A 345 -5.99 20.61 22.99
CA THR A 345 -5.22 21.34 24.01
C THR A 345 -4.38 22.46 23.38
N ARG A 346 -3.38 22.98 24.09
CA ARG A 346 -2.51 24.05 23.56
C ARG A 346 -1.59 23.51 22.47
N ALA A 347 -1.45 24.25 21.37
CA ALA A 347 -0.55 23.91 20.26
C ALA A 347 0.86 23.54 20.74
N PHE A 348 1.39 22.40 20.27
CA PHE A 348 2.72 21.84 20.60
C PHE A 348 2.98 21.48 22.07
N HIS A 349 1.96 21.48 22.94
CA HIS A 349 2.05 20.89 24.28
C HIS A 349 1.45 19.47 24.32
N PRO A 350 1.86 18.60 25.26
CA PRO A 350 1.14 17.36 25.54
C PRO A 350 -0.31 17.62 25.97
N SER A 351 -1.15 16.59 25.92
CA SER A 351 -2.57 16.72 26.31
C SER A 351 -2.77 16.73 27.83
N THR A 352 -1.82 16.13 28.55
CA THR A 352 -1.65 16.22 30.01
C THR A 352 -0.60 17.28 30.39
N ASP A 353 -0.67 17.84 31.61
CA ASP A 353 0.33 18.82 32.08
C ASP A 353 1.64 18.12 32.49
N ARG A 354 2.45 17.79 31.47
CA ARG A 354 3.73 17.07 31.61
C ARG A 354 4.79 17.60 30.63
N SER A 355 6.03 17.18 30.84
CA SER A 355 7.06 17.30 29.81
C SER A 355 6.82 16.28 28.69
N TRP A 356 7.23 16.62 27.45
CA TRP A 356 7.26 15.69 26.33
C TRP A 356 8.13 14.47 26.66
N VAL A 357 9.38 14.69 27.08
CA VAL A 357 10.26 13.60 27.55
C VAL A 357 9.70 13.02 28.85
N ILE A 358 9.38 11.72 28.83
CA ILE A 358 9.03 10.96 30.04
C ILE A 358 10.30 10.67 30.83
N ARG A 359 10.23 10.84 32.16
CA ARG A 359 11.28 10.37 33.09
C ARG A 359 11.19 8.85 33.29
N PHE A 360 11.47 8.07 32.24
CA PHE A 360 11.30 6.61 32.24
C PHE A 360 12.29 5.89 33.15
N TRP A 361 13.46 6.50 33.41
CA TRP A 361 14.50 5.96 34.29
C TRP A 361 14.13 5.94 35.79
N ASP A 362 13.07 6.62 36.21
CA ASP A 362 12.59 6.56 37.60
C ASP A 362 11.73 5.30 37.88
N LEU A 363 11.46 4.46 36.86
CA LEU A 363 10.66 3.25 36.98
C LEU A 363 11.43 2.13 37.74
N PRO A 364 10.83 1.45 38.74
CA PRO A 364 11.48 0.34 39.44
C PRO A 364 11.87 -0.81 38.51
N VAL A 365 13.07 -1.38 38.73
CA VAL A 365 13.68 -2.43 37.86
C VAL A 365 12.78 -3.65 37.64
N LYS A 366 11.94 -4.02 38.63
CA LYS A 366 10.86 -5.02 38.50
C LYS A 366 10.01 -4.77 37.25
N TRP A 367 9.51 -3.54 37.09
CA TRP A 367 8.61 -3.14 36.01
C TRP A 367 9.34 -2.99 34.67
N ILE A 368 10.62 -2.60 34.67
CA ILE A 368 11.47 -2.57 33.46
C ILE A 368 11.53 -3.96 32.81
N PHE A 369 11.73 -5.03 33.59
CA PHE A 369 11.74 -6.40 33.06
C PHE A 369 10.33 -6.94 32.73
N VAL A 370 9.28 -6.53 33.45
CA VAL A 370 7.89 -6.88 33.12
C VAL A 370 7.44 -6.24 31.79
N ALA A 371 8.02 -5.11 31.39
CA ALA A 371 7.74 -4.47 30.10
C ALA A 371 8.36 -5.20 28.88
N LEU A 372 9.30 -6.13 29.06
CA LEU A 372 9.97 -6.84 27.96
C LEU A 372 9.01 -7.72 27.13
N PRO A 373 8.17 -8.60 27.73
CA PRO A 373 7.13 -9.33 26.98
C PRO A 373 6.19 -8.42 26.19
N PHE A 374 5.84 -7.25 26.73
CA PHE A 374 4.99 -6.27 26.05
C PHE A 374 5.69 -5.70 24.82
N GLY A 375 6.96 -5.29 24.94
CA GLY A 375 7.77 -4.83 23.81
C GLY A 375 7.97 -5.88 22.71
N CYS A 376 8.14 -7.16 23.09
CA CYS A 376 8.18 -8.28 22.16
C CYS A 376 6.85 -8.46 21.39
N LEU A 377 5.71 -8.32 22.05
CA LEU A 377 4.38 -8.41 21.41
C LEU A 377 4.10 -7.21 20.49
N ILE A 378 4.50 -5.99 20.87
CA ILE A 378 4.43 -4.81 19.98
C ILE A 378 5.32 -5.02 18.75
N THR A 379 6.52 -5.59 18.92
CA THR A 379 7.40 -5.93 17.79
C THR A 379 6.78 -6.99 16.89
N LEU A 380 6.09 -7.99 17.44
CA LEU A 380 5.42 -9.03 16.66
C LEU A 380 4.26 -8.45 15.84
N LEU A 381 3.47 -7.55 16.44
CA LEU A 381 2.43 -6.79 15.75
C LEU A 381 3.02 -5.94 14.61
N PHE A 382 4.03 -5.13 14.90
CA PHE A 382 4.64 -4.23 13.93
C PHE A 382 5.37 -4.99 12.80
N TYR A 383 5.94 -6.16 13.11
CA TYR A 383 6.50 -7.07 12.12
C TYR A 383 5.44 -7.57 11.14
N PHE A 384 4.22 -7.85 11.60
CA PHE A 384 3.14 -8.23 10.69
C PHE A 384 2.62 -7.00 9.93
N ASP A 385 2.19 -5.96 10.64
CA ASP A 385 1.52 -4.77 10.08
C ASP A 385 2.37 -4.05 9.03
N ASN A 386 3.64 -3.79 9.32
CA ASN A 386 4.52 -3.05 8.42
C ASN A 386 4.84 -3.86 7.15
N ASN A 387 5.10 -5.16 7.31
CA ASN A 387 5.42 -6.03 6.18
C ASN A 387 4.19 -6.31 5.31
N VAL A 388 3.02 -6.58 5.90
CA VAL A 388 1.75 -6.71 5.14
C VAL A 388 1.40 -5.41 4.43
N SER A 389 1.50 -4.25 5.11
CA SER A 389 1.25 -2.95 4.47
C SER A 389 2.18 -2.69 3.29
N SER A 390 3.47 -3.02 3.43
CA SER A 390 4.46 -2.86 2.37
C SER A 390 4.24 -3.82 1.20
N VAL A 391 3.80 -5.06 1.46
CA VAL A 391 3.45 -6.05 0.43
C VAL A 391 2.15 -5.66 -0.28
N MET A 392 1.12 -5.20 0.45
CA MET A 392 -0.15 -4.75 -0.14
C MET A 392 0.00 -3.47 -0.99
N ALA A 393 0.90 -2.55 -0.59
CA ALA A 393 1.32 -1.40 -1.39
C ALA A 393 2.06 -1.78 -2.69
N GLN A 394 2.49 -3.04 -2.83
CA GLN A 394 3.14 -3.57 -4.04
C GLN A 394 2.40 -4.78 -4.61
N SER A 395 1.13 -4.92 -4.26
CA SER A 395 0.32 -6.06 -4.69
C SER A 395 0.19 -6.14 -6.21
N ARG A 396 -0.07 -7.36 -6.73
CA ARG A 396 -0.06 -7.71 -8.17
C ARG A 396 -0.78 -6.71 -9.08
N GLY A 397 -1.85 -6.09 -8.58
CA GLY A 397 -2.65 -5.08 -9.29
C GLY A 397 -1.98 -3.72 -9.53
N PHE A 398 -0.72 -3.52 -9.13
CA PHE A 398 0.00 -2.25 -9.25
C PHE A 398 1.28 -2.37 -10.10
N PRO A 399 1.46 -1.52 -11.14
CA PRO A 399 2.66 -1.51 -11.99
C PRO A 399 3.84 -0.80 -11.29
N VAL A 400 4.40 -1.46 -10.27
CA VAL A 400 5.60 -1.04 -9.53
C VAL A 400 6.86 -1.36 -10.35
N LYS A 401 7.80 -0.41 -10.50
CA LYS A 401 9.03 -0.61 -11.30
C LYS A 401 10.34 -0.51 -10.49
N ARG A 402 10.35 0.02 -9.25
CA ARG A 402 11.56 0.09 -8.38
C ARG A 402 11.53 -0.93 -7.22
N PRO A 403 12.70 -1.42 -6.76
CA PRO A 403 12.79 -2.38 -5.66
C PRO A 403 12.36 -1.81 -4.30
N ALA A 404 11.92 -2.71 -3.42
CA ALA A 404 11.53 -2.48 -2.03
C ALA A 404 12.70 -2.71 -1.06
N GLY A 405 12.45 -2.57 0.25
CA GLY A 405 13.47 -2.79 1.29
C GLY A 405 12.89 -3.06 2.68
N PHE A 406 12.55 -4.34 2.93
CA PHE A 406 11.89 -4.78 4.16
C PHE A 406 12.80 -4.77 5.40
N HIS A 407 14.12 -4.83 5.23
CA HIS A 407 15.06 -4.84 6.36
C HIS A 407 15.33 -3.43 6.89
N TRP A 408 15.61 -2.51 5.98
CA TRP A 408 15.94 -1.13 6.33
C TRP A 408 14.73 -0.41 6.94
N ASP A 409 13.54 -0.59 6.36
CA ASP A 409 12.34 0.10 6.83
C ASP A 409 11.83 -0.46 8.17
N PHE A 410 12.09 -1.73 8.47
CA PHE A 410 11.81 -2.29 9.80
C PHE A 410 12.82 -1.83 10.87
N PHE A 411 14.09 -1.63 10.50
CA PHE A 411 15.06 -0.96 11.37
C PHE A 411 14.66 0.49 11.66
N LEU A 412 14.22 1.22 10.64
CA LEU A 412 13.73 2.60 10.74
C LEU A 412 12.47 2.70 11.62
N LEU A 413 11.56 1.72 11.52
CA LEU A 413 10.39 1.60 12.39
C LEU A 413 10.80 1.45 13.87
N GLY A 414 11.84 0.67 14.16
CA GLY A 414 12.43 0.57 15.50
C GLY A 414 12.96 1.92 16.01
N CYS A 415 13.63 2.70 15.15
CA CYS A 415 14.10 4.04 15.51
C CYS A 415 12.96 5.03 15.80
N VAL A 416 11.87 5.02 15.01
CA VAL A 416 10.68 5.84 15.26
C VAL A 416 9.97 5.41 16.55
N THR A 417 9.85 4.10 16.78
CA THR A 417 9.26 3.51 17.99
C THR A 417 10.03 3.90 19.26
N PHE A 418 11.36 3.91 19.20
CA PHE A 418 12.23 4.36 20.30
C PHE A 418 11.97 5.83 20.68
N VAL A 419 11.93 6.72 19.68
CA VAL A 419 11.68 8.15 19.89
C VAL A 419 10.24 8.39 20.39
N ALA A 420 9.25 7.66 19.87
CA ALA A 420 7.88 7.71 20.36
C ALA A 420 7.77 7.29 21.84
N GLY A 421 8.48 6.24 22.25
CA GLY A 421 8.55 5.80 23.65
C GLY A 421 9.13 6.87 24.60
N ILE A 422 10.23 7.51 24.22
CA ILE A 422 10.87 8.56 25.04
C ILE A 422 9.96 9.80 25.18
N LEU A 423 9.24 10.17 24.11
CA LEU A 423 8.36 11.34 24.07
C LEU A 423 6.93 11.08 24.60
N GLY A 424 6.62 9.84 25.00
CA GLY A 424 5.27 9.47 25.42
C GLY A 424 4.24 9.68 24.34
N LEU A 425 4.52 9.16 23.15
CA LEU A 425 3.64 9.16 21.98
C LEU A 425 3.10 7.74 21.75
N PRO A 426 1.91 7.58 21.12
CA PRO A 426 1.53 6.28 20.56
C PRO A 426 2.53 5.91 19.47
N ALA A 427 3.01 4.67 19.46
CA ALA A 427 4.00 4.23 18.49
C ALA A 427 3.34 4.02 17.11
N PRO A 428 3.79 4.71 16.05
CA PRO A 428 3.17 4.64 14.74
C PRO A 428 3.69 3.44 13.93
N ASN A 429 2.80 2.77 13.21
CA ASN A 429 3.03 1.51 12.48
C ASN A 429 2.45 1.56 11.06
N GLY A 430 2.71 0.52 10.25
CA GLY A 430 2.27 0.43 8.86
C GLY A 430 0.74 0.42 8.72
N LEU A 431 0.21 1.28 7.84
CA LEU A 431 -1.22 1.49 7.67
C LEU A 431 -1.83 0.60 6.57
N VAL A 432 -2.39 -0.53 6.98
CA VAL A 432 -2.82 -1.63 6.11
C VAL A 432 -3.85 -1.23 5.03
N PRO A 433 -5.00 -0.57 5.33
CA PRO A 433 -5.92 -0.14 4.27
C PRO A 433 -5.47 1.15 3.56
N GLN A 434 -4.70 2.04 4.21
CA GLN A 434 -4.24 3.29 3.59
C GLN A 434 -3.13 3.06 2.54
N ALA A 435 -2.21 2.12 2.76
CA ALA A 435 -1.06 1.88 1.87
C ALA A 435 -1.42 1.45 0.42
N PRO A 436 -2.37 0.53 0.16
CA PRO A 436 -2.84 0.25 -1.20
C PRO A 436 -3.65 1.42 -1.79
N VAL A 437 -4.42 2.16 -0.98
CA VAL A 437 -5.18 3.34 -1.45
C VAL A 437 -4.26 4.49 -1.84
N HIS A 438 -3.14 4.69 -1.14
CA HIS A 438 -2.07 5.61 -1.54
C HIS A 438 -1.47 5.21 -2.90
N THR A 439 -1.20 3.92 -3.08
CA THR A 439 -0.64 3.38 -4.33
C THR A 439 -1.63 3.55 -5.49
N GLU A 440 -2.93 3.29 -5.28
CA GLU A 440 -3.98 3.59 -6.26
C GLU A 440 -4.13 5.10 -6.53
N ALA A 441 -3.99 5.95 -5.52
CA ALA A 441 -3.98 7.40 -5.68
C ALA A 441 -2.77 7.90 -6.51
N LEU A 442 -1.67 7.16 -6.54
CA LEU A 442 -0.51 7.44 -7.39
C LEU A 442 -0.54 6.72 -8.75
N CYS A 443 -1.45 5.77 -8.98
CA CYS A 443 -1.63 5.14 -10.29
C CYS A 443 -2.26 6.10 -11.31
N VAL A 444 -1.64 6.19 -12.48
CA VAL A 444 -2.22 6.75 -13.71
C VAL A 444 -3.10 5.69 -14.35
N VAL A 445 -4.33 6.08 -14.70
CA VAL A 445 -5.39 5.19 -15.17
C VAL A 445 -5.96 5.74 -16.48
N LYS A 446 -6.15 4.89 -17.49
CA LYS A 446 -6.63 5.25 -18.83
C LYS A 446 -7.87 4.42 -19.17
N MET A 447 -8.68 4.90 -20.10
CA MET A 447 -9.73 4.08 -20.73
C MET A 447 -9.14 3.41 -21.97
N VAL A 448 -9.33 2.09 -22.05
CA VAL A 448 -8.73 1.19 -23.05
C VAL A 448 -9.83 0.20 -23.50
N PRO A 449 -9.91 -0.25 -24.76
CA PRO A 449 -10.89 -1.24 -25.18
C PRO A 449 -10.87 -2.53 -24.34
N GLU A 450 -12.04 -3.14 -24.10
CA GLU A 450 -12.15 -4.44 -23.39
C GLU A 450 -11.33 -5.56 -24.04
N ASP A 451 -11.12 -5.50 -25.37
CA ASP A 451 -10.35 -6.47 -26.15
C ASP A 451 -8.83 -6.46 -25.88
N THR A 452 -8.29 -5.41 -25.24
CA THR A 452 -6.83 -5.23 -25.09
C THR A 452 -6.25 -6.19 -24.07
N LYS A 453 -5.19 -6.90 -24.46
CA LYS A 453 -4.47 -7.83 -23.56
C LYS A 453 -3.88 -7.06 -22.37
N LEU A 454 -4.00 -7.67 -21.20
CA LEU A 454 -3.41 -7.17 -19.96
C LEU A 454 -2.29 -8.10 -19.53
N THR A 455 -1.30 -7.56 -18.82
CA THR A 455 -0.30 -8.38 -18.12
C THR A 455 -0.97 -9.20 -17.01
N GLU A 456 -0.26 -10.20 -16.46
CA GLU A 456 -0.77 -11.06 -15.37
C GLU A 456 -1.19 -10.29 -14.10
N GLY A 457 -0.74 -9.04 -13.93
CA GLY A 457 -1.18 -8.13 -12.87
C GLY A 457 -2.45 -7.32 -13.20
N GLY A 458 -3.08 -7.52 -14.36
CA GLY A 458 -4.29 -6.80 -14.77
C GLY A 458 -4.09 -5.33 -15.16
N PHE A 459 -2.84 -4.93 -15.41
CA PHE A 459 -2.47 -3.60 -15.90
C PHE A 459 -1.97 -3.65 -17.36
N TYR A 460 -1.98 -2.49 -18.03
CA TYR A 460 -1.48 -2.31 -19.39
C TYR A 460 -0.08 -1.68 -19.33
N ASP A 461 0.95 -2.34 -19.87
CA ASP A 461 2.28 -1.74 -19.98
C ASP A 461 2.43 -1.03 -21.33
N GLU A 462 2.86 0.24 -21.31
CA GLU A 462 3.19 1.03 -22.51
C GLU A 462 4.47 0.49 -23.21
N GLU A 463 5.16 -0.52 -22.65
CA GLU A 463 6.41 -1.10 -23.17
C GLU A 463 6.27 -2.48 -23.89
N GLU A 464 5.08 -3.13 -23.89
CA GLU A 464 4.91 -4.49 -24.49
C GLU A 464 4.13 -4.52 -25.82
N GLU A 465 3.41 -3.47 -26.21
CA GLU A 465 2.84 -3.31 -27.57
C GLU A 465 3.53 -2.13 -28.29
N GLU A 466 4.38 -2.40 -29.29
CA GLU A 466 5.01 -1.36 -30.12
C GLU A 466 3.98 -0.57 -30.97
N ASP A 467 4.35 0.67 -31.32
CA ASP A 467 3.46 1.67 -31.92
C ASP A 467 2.70 1.18 -33.17
N GLY A 468 1.37 1.33 -33.13
CA GLY A 468 0.50 1.31 -34.33
C GLY A 468 -0.70 0.36 -34.28
N ALA A 469 -0.74 -0.61 -33.36
CA ALA A 469 -1.84 -1.58 -33.29
C ALA A 469 -3.18 -0.97 -32.83
N ILE A 470 -3.14 -0.07 -31.84
CA ILE A 470 -4.33 0.60 -31.32
C ILE A 470 -4.87 1.63 -32.33
N GLU A 471 -3.99 2.45 -32.92
CA GLU A 471 -4.39 3.58 -33.78
C GLU A 471 -5.03 3.12 -35.10
N LYS A 472 -4.63 1.97 -35.65
CA LYS A 472 -5.25 1.39 -36.85
C LYS A 472 -6.57 0.64 -36.59
N ARG A 473 -6.98 0.43 -35.34
CA ARG A 473 -8.18 -0.38 -34.99
C ARG A 473 -9.46 0.45 -34.80
N TRP A 474 -9.37 1.78 -34.84
CA TRP A 474 -10.53 2.68 -34.67
C TRP A 474 -11.44 2.76 -35.91
N GLU A 475 -10.98 2.35 -37.09
CA GLU A 475 -11.69 2.63 -38.35
C GLU A 475 -12.86 1.69 -38.68
N GLU A 476 -12.95 0.48 -38.09
CA GLU A 476 -13.77 -0.60 -38.68
C GLU A 476 -14.84 -1.27 -37.78
N LYS A 477 -14.98 -0.92 -36.49
CA LYS A 477 -16.04 -1.51 -35.63
C LYS A 477 -16.70 -0.50 -34.69
N ALA A 478 -17.95 -0.80 -34.33
CA ALA A 478 -18.76 -0.05 -33.37
C ALA A 478 -17.99 0.23 -32.07
N PRO A 479 -18.23 1.38 -31.39
CA PRO A 479 -17.38 1.86 -30.29
C PRO A 479 -17.20 0.76 -29.24
N PRO A 480 -15.97 0.24 -29.05
CA PRO A 480 -15.75 -0.86 -28.15
C PRO A 480 -16.06 -0.43 -26.72
N LYS A 481 -16.56 -1.36 -25.90
CA LYS A 481 -16.68 -1.13 -24.47
C LYS A 481 -15.30 -0.77 -23.91
N MET A 482 -15.24 0.30 -23.14
CA MET A 482 -13.99 0.82 -22.59
C MET A 482 -13.81 0.37 -21.14
N LYS A 483 -12.78 -0.43 -20.90
CA LYS A 483 -12.33 -0.80 -19.57
C LYS A 483 -11.43 0.31 -19.00
N VAL A 484 -11.57 0.57 -17.72
CA VAL A 484 -10.69 1.49 -16.97
C VAL A 484 -9.49 0.67 -16.46
N VAL A 485 -8.28 0.99 -16.92
CA VAL A 485 -7.07 0.17 -16.74
C VAL A 485 -5.93 1.02 -16.16
N ARG A 486 -5.21 0.47 -15.17
CA ARG A 486 -3.99 1.07 -14.59
C ARG A 486 -2.83 0.91 -15.59
N ILE A 487 -2.01 1.95 -15.77
CA ILE A 487 -0.85 1.91 -16.69
C ILE A 487 0.47 2.06 -15.93
N ARG A 488 0.63 3.16 -15.17
CA ARG A 488 1.90 3.53 -14.55
C ARG A 488 1.67 4.01 -13.12
N LEU A 489 2.51 3.57 -12.20
CA LEU A 489 2.59 4.13 -10.85
C LEU A 489 3.56 5.32 -10.84
N VAL A 490 3.18 6.42 -10.18
CA VAL A 490 4.11 7.53 -9.91
C VAL A 490 4.84 7.25 -8.59
N GLU A 491 6.01 6.63 -8.66
CA GLU A 491 6.84 6.37 -7.48
C GLU A 491 7.59 7.63 -7.03
N GLN A 492 7.24 8.17 -5.86
CA GLN A 492 7.78 9.43 -5.34
C GLN A 492 7.69 9.54 -3.80
N ARG A 493 8.39 10.52 -3.22
CA ARG A 493 8.45 10.78 -1.75
C ARG A 493 7.64 11.98 -1.27
N ILE A 494 7.25 12.87 -2.18
CA ILE A 494 6.69 14.19 -1.87
C ILE A 494 5.31 14.09 -1.22
N SER A 495 4.42 13.19 -1.64
CA SER A 495 3.10 13.05 -1.02
C SER A 495 3.21 12.73 0.47
N HIS A 496 4.09 11.80 0.84
CA HIS A 496 4.31 11.37 2.22
C HIS A 496 5.00 12.48 3.05
N PHE A 497 5.98 13.20 2.46
CA PHE A 497 6.65 14.33 3.10
C PHE A 497 5.70 15.52 3.34
N VAL A 498 4.94 15.92 2.31
CA VAL A 498 3.98 17.03 2.38
C VAL A 498 2.80 16.67 3.29
N MET A 499 2.34 15.42 3.31
CA MET A 499 1.39 14.94 4.31
C MET A 499 1.92 15.17 5.74
N GLY A 500 3.18 14.83 6.01
CA GLY A 500 3.82 15.10 7.30
C GLY A 500 3.89 16.59 7.66
N LEU A 501 4.19 17.45 6.68
CA LEU A 501 4.16 18.91 6.87
C LEU A 501 2.75 19.47 7.08
N LEU A 502 1.72 18.91 6.43
CA LEU A 502 0.33 19.30 6.64
C LEU A 502 -0.18 18.91 8.03
N THR A 503 0.20 17.73 8.53
CA THR A 503 -0.10 17.31 9.91
C THR A 503 0.69 18.12 10.95
N LEU A 504 1.92 18.55 10.63
CA LEU A 504 2.64 19.53 11.46
C LEU A 504 1.93 20.90 11.44
N GLY A 505 1.32 21.25 10.30
CA GLY A 505 0.43 22.40 10.17
C GLY A 505 -0.80 22.32 11.08
N THR A 506 -1.47 21.17 11.19
CA THR A 506 -2.65 21.03 12.08
C THR A 506 -2.33 21.10 13.58
N MET A 507 -1.07 20.90 13.98
CA MET A 507 -0.63 21.20 15.34
C MET A 507 -0.55 22.71 15.65
N THR A 508 -0.57 23.58 14.63
CA THR A 508 -0.58 25.04 14.84
C THR A 508 -1.95 25.55 15.28
N GLY A 509 -1.96 26.54 16.18
CA GLY A 509 -3.16 27.09 16.80
C GLY A 509 -4.41 27.27 15.90
N PRO A 510 -4.35 27.97 14.74
CA PRO A 510 -5.55 28.22 13.93
C PRO A 510 -6.13 26.95 13.29
N LEU A 511 -5.27 26.01 12.88
CA LEU A 511 -5.72 24.73 12.30
C LEU A 511 -6.15 23.74 13.39
N LEU A 512 -5.54 23.78 14.58
CA LEU A 512 -5.96 23.01 15.74
C LEU A 512 -7.34 23.46 16.26
N VAL A 513 -7.62 24.77 16.27
CA VAL A 513 -8.96 25.32 16.53
C VAL A 513 -9.95 24.86 15.45
N THR A 514 -9.55 24.86 14.18
CA THR A 514 -10.40 24.33 13.10
C THR A 514 -10.73 22.85 13.31
N LEU A 515 -9.79 22.05 13.82
CA LEU A 515 -9.99 20.64 14.17
C LEU A 515 -10.99 20.46 15.34
N SER A 516 -11.00 21.38 16.31
CA SER A 516 -11.96 21.36 17.43
C SER A 516 -13.41 21.68 17.04
N LEU A 517 -13.65 22.19 15.82
CA LEU A 517 -14.99 22.34 15.27
C LEU A 517 -15.60 21.00 14.80
N MET A 518 -14.83 19.92 14.80
CA MET A 518 -15.29 18.63 14.31
C MET A 518 -16.03 17.85 15.41
N SER A 519 -17.28 17.48 15.13
CA SER A 519 -18.11 16.64 15.99
C SER A 519 -17.54 15.22 16.07
N ARG A 520 -17.60 14.59 17.25
CA ARG A 520 -17.14 13.21 17.46
C ARG A 520 -17.89 12.20 16.59
N ALA A 521 -19.19 12.43 16.35
CA ALA A 521 -20.02 11.64 15.45
C ALA A 521 -19.43 11.47 14.03
N MET A 522 -18.74 12.48 13.52
CA MET A 522 -18.12 12.40 12.19
C MET A 522 -16.99 11.35 12.16
N PHE A 523 -16.24 11.20 13.25
CA PHE A 523 -15.17 10.21 13.36
C PHE A 523 -15.72 8.77 13.39
N ALA A 524 -16.92 8.56 13.93
CA ALA A 524 -17.63 7.28 13.79
C ALA A 524 -18.06 7.02 12.33
N GLY A 525 -18.57 8.04 11.63
CA GLY A 525 -18.86 7.94 10.20
C GLY A 525 -17.62 7.61 9.36
N ILE A 526 -16.47 8.20 9.67
CA ILE A 526 -15.16 7.89 9.08
C ILE A 526 -14.78 6.42 9.30
N PHE A 527 -14.90 5.91 10.53
CA PHE A 527 -14.64 4.51 10.84
C PHE A 527 -15.51 3.55 10.03
N ILE A 528 -16.81 3.84 9.90
CA ILE A 528 -17.76 3.02 9.13
C ILE A 528 -17.39 2.99 7.64
N VAL A 529 -17.03 4.13 7.02
CA VAL A 529 -16.62 4.18 5.60
C VAL A 529 -15.35 3.38 5.36
N VAL A 530 -14.29 3.64 6.14
CA VAL A 530 -12.98 3.01 5.92
C VAL A 530 -13.04 1.50 6.21
N GLY A 531 -13.77 1.10 7.25
CA GLY A 531 -14.02 -0.31 7.55
C GLY A 531 -14.83 -0.99 6.46
N TRP A 532 -15.94 -0.39 6.01
CA TRP A 532 -16.76 -0.94 4.92
C TRP A 532 -15.98 -1.07 3.60
N GLY A 533 -15.11 -0.11 3.27
CA GLY A 533 -14.22 -0.22 2.11
C GLY A 533 -13.31 -1.46 2.18
N SER A 534 -12.71 -1.70 3.36
CA SER A 534 -11.84 -2.87 3.61
C SER A 534 -12.61 -4.20 3.56
N VAL A 535 -13.86 -4.23 4.05
CA VAL A 535 -14.73 -5.42 3.98
C VAL A 535 -15.23 -5.68 2.55
N GLN A 536 -15.72 -4.65 1.85
CA GLN A 536 -16.34 -4.79 0.53
C GLN A 536 -15.33 -5.17 -0.56
N GLY A 537 -14.06 -4.76 -0.43
CA GLY A 537 -12.97 -5.13 -1.34
C GLY A 537 -12.24 -6.43 -0.99
N ASN A 538 -12.66 -7.15 0.05
CA ASN A 538 -11.91 -8.30 0.56
C ASN A 538 -12.12 -9.57 -0.26
N GLY A 539 -11.03 -10.28 -0.57
CA GLY A 539 -11.08 -11.56 -1.28
C GLY A 539 -11.90 -12.64 -0.57
N ILE A 540 -11.89 -12.72 0.76
CA ILE A 540 -12.76 -13.64 1.52
C ILE A 540 -14.23 -13.33 1.27
N VAL A 541 -14.60 -12.05 1.27
CA VAL A 541 -15.99 -11.61 1.05
C VAL A 541 -16.40 -11.91 -0.38
N HIS A 542 -15.53 -11.66 -1.38
CA HIS A 542 -15.80 -12.05 -2.76
C HIS A 542 -15.91 -13.57 -2.95
N LYS A 543 -15.03 -14.38 -2.36
CA LYS A 543 -15.07 -15.86 -2.39
C LYS A 543 -16.31 -16.41 -1.68
N THR A 544 -16.71 -15.81 -0.55
CA THR A 544 -17.94 -16.17 0.19
C THR A 544 -19.20 -15.78 -0.58
N LEU A 545 -19.26 -14.57 -1.15
CA LEU A 545 -20.39 -14.14 -1.98
C LEU A 545 -20.50 -14.96 -3.28
N PHE A 546 -19.38 -15.42 -3.85
CA PHE A 546 -19.38 -16.37 -4.97
C PHE A 546 -20.01 -17.72 -4.58
N LEU A 547 -19.70 -18.25 -3.39
CA LEU A 547 -20.31 -19.48 -2.86
C LEU A 547 -21.81 -19.34 -2.53
N LEU A 548 -22.29 -18.12 -2.30
CA LEU A 548 -23.71 -17.80 -2.05
C LEU A 548 -24.46 -17.34 -3.32
N ARG A 549 -23.77 -17.15 -4.44
CA ARG A 549 -24.34 -16.67 -5.71
C ARG A 549 -24.98 -17.83 -6.47
N ASP A 550 -26.09 -17.56 -7.13
CA ASP A 550 -26.67 -18.50 -8.09
C ASP A 550 -25.66 -18.80 -9.23
N HIS A 551 -25.41 -20.09 -9.45
CA HIS A 551 -24.58 -20.60 -10.54
C HIS A 551 -25.07 -20.08 -11.91
N HIS A 552 -26.38 -19.92 -12.11
CA HIS A 552 -26.95 -19.38 -13.35
C HIS A 552 -26.66 -17.90 -13.58
N LEU A 553 -26.37 -17.14 -12.51
CA LEU A 553 -26.02 -15.72 -12.57
C LEU A 553 -24.50 -15.47 -12.59
N THR A 554 -23.68 -16.52 -12.67
CA THR A 554 -22.21 -16.42 -12.59
C THR A 554 -21.59 -16.32 -13.99
N PRO A 555 -20.69 -15.35 -14.27
CA PRO A 555 -20.00 -15.25 -15.56
C PRO A 555 -19.19 -16.51 -15.84
N ARG A 556 -19.25 -17.03 -17.07
CA ARG A 556 -18.59 -18.29 -17.47
C ARG A 556 -17.06 -18.23 -17.37
N ASP A 557 -16.50 -17.04 -17.48
CA ASP A 557 -15.06 -16.77 -17.53
C ASP A 557 -14.45 -16.52 -16.13
N HIS A 558 -15.25 -16.71 -15.06
CA HIS A 558 -14.84 -16.41 -13.69
C HIS A 558 -13.89 -17.47 -13.14
N ALA A 559 -12.64 -17.11 -12.82
CA ALA A 559 -11.55 -18.04 -12.46
C ALA A 559 -11.93 -19.10 -11.40
N LEU A 560 -12.71 -18.73 -10.38
CA LEU A 560 -13.17 -19.67 -9.34
C LEU A 560 -14.00 -20.86 -9.86
N LEU A 561 -14.56 -20.81 -11.08
CA LEU A 561 -15.25 -21.94 -11.72
C LEU A 561 -14.29 -23.08 -12.12
N GLN A 562 -12.98 -22.83 -12.18
CA GLN A 562 -11.96 -23.86 -12.43
C GLN A 562 -11.78 -24.80 -11.22
N VAL A 563 -12.26 -24.41 -10.04
CA VAL A 563 -12.06 -25.11 -8.76
C VAL A 563 -13.38 -25.73 -8.27
N ARG A 564 -13.31 -26.92 -7.68
CA ARG A 564 -14.49 -27.61 -7.14
C ARG A 564 -15.08 -26.81 -5.96
N PRO A 565 -16.40 -26.57 -5.89
CA PRO A 565 -16.98 -25.70 -4.85
C PRO A 565 -16.75 -26.19 -3.42
N LYS A 566 -16.60 -27.51 -3.21
CA LYS A 566 -16.20 -28.08 -1.90
C LYS A 566 -14.80 -27.64 -1.46
N THR A 567 -13.87 -27.52 -2.41
CA THR A 567 -12.51 -27.04 -2.18
C THR A 567 -12.53 -25.56 -1.77
N ILE A 568 -13.31 -24.74 -2.49
CA ILE A 568 -13.50 -23.32 -2.15
C ILE A 568 -14.11 -23.17 -0.75
N TRP A 569 -15.15 -23.95 -0.43
CA TRP A 569 -15.76 -23.98 0.92
C TRP A 569 -14.78 -24.35 2.02
N LEU A 570 -13.88 -25.31 1.81
CA LEU A 570 -12.86 -25.69 2.77
C LEU A 570 -11.86 -24.54 2.99
N PHE A 571 -11.35 -23.94 1.92
CA PHE A 571 -10.39 -22.83 1.98
C PHE A 571 -10.98 -21.59 2.69
N VAL A 572 -12.17 -21.16 2.25
CA VAL A 572 -12.90 -20.03 2.84
C VAL A 572 -13.29 -20.33 4.29
N GLY A 573 -13.69 -21.55 4.61
CA GLY A 573 -13.99 -21.98 5.98
C GLY A 573 -12.79 -21.88 6.93
N ILE A 574 -11.58 -22.20 6.45
CA ILE A 574 -10.34 -22.01 7.22
C ILE A 574 -10.06 -20.52 7.45
N GLN A 575 -10.24 -19.67 6.42
CA GLN A 575 -10.07 -18.21 6.57
C GLN A 575 -11.06 -17.62 7.59
N TRP A 576 -12.34 -18.02 7.55
CA TRP A 576 -13.35 -17.62 8.53
C TRP A 576 -13.06 -18.13 9.95
N LEU A 577 -12.53 -19.35 10.10
CA LEU A 577 -12.14 -19.89 11.41
C LEU A 577 -11.05 -19.03 12.06
N PHE A 578 -9.98 -18.70 11.33
CA PHE A 578 -8.92 -17.84 11.84
C PHE A 578 -9.38 -16.41 12.10
N PHE A 579 -10.14 -15.80 11.18
CA PHE A 579 -10.77 -14.48 11.39
C PHE A 579 -11.59 -14.47 12.69
N THR A 580 -12.46 -15.46 12.89
CA THR A 580 -13.33 -15.54 14.07
C THR A 580 -12.52 -15.74 15.36
N ALA A 581 -11.46 -16.55 15.32
CA ALA A 581 -10.57 -16.76 16.46
C ALA A 581 -9.78 -15.50 16.85
N ILE A 582 -9.37 -14.68 15.88
CA ILE A 582 -8.69 -13.40 16.13
C ILE A 582 -9.66 -12.39 16.78
N VAL A 583 -10.86 -12.21 16.20
CA VAL A 583 -11.91 -11.33 16.75
C VAL A 583 -12.34 -11.77 18.16
N ALA A 584 -12.63 -13.06 18.35
CA ALA A 584 -13.07 -13.59 19.64
C ALA A 584 -12.03 -13.43 20.76
N ILE A 585 -10.75 -13.23 20.43
CA ILE A 585 -9.69 -12.99 21.40
C ILE A 585 -9.41 -11.49 21.57
N SER A 586 -9.54 -10.64 20.54
CA SER A 586 -9.41 -9.18 20.69
C SER A 586 -10.46 -8.58 21.63
N GLU A 587 -11.65 -9.16 21.72
CA GLU A 587 -12.71 -8.77 22.66
C GLU A 587 -12.48 -9.24 24.12
N THR A 588 -11.30 -9.78 24.44
CA THR A 588 -10.97 -10.28 25.78
C THR A 588 -9.74 -9.59 26.37
N ILE A 589 -9.52 -9.77 27.67
CA ILE A 589 -8.28 -9.35 28.35
C ILE A 589 -7.04 -10.05 27.75
N ALA A 590 -7.22 -11.22 27.13
CA ALA A 590 -6.16 -11.92 26.38
C ALA A 590 -5.91 -11.32 24.97
N GLY A 591 -6.64 -10.27 24.58
CA GLY A 591 -6.50 -9.58 23.30
C GLY A 591 -5.08 -9.13 22.99
N ILE A 592 -4.29 -8.80 24.00
CA ILE A 592 -2.84 -8.51 23.86
C ILE A 592 -2.04 -9.61 23.14
N GLY A 593 -2.56 -10.85 23.11
CA GLY A 593 -2.00 -12.00 22.38
C GLY A 593 -2.44 -12.14 20.92
N PHE A 594 -3.35 -11.31 20.39
CA PHE A 594 -3.82 -11.41 18.99
C PHE A 594 -2.69 -11.44 17.94
N PRO A 595 -1.54 -10.71 18.08
CA PRO A 595 -0.47 -10.74 17.09
C PRO A 595 0.20 -12.12 16.95
N VAL A 596 0.16 -12.93 18.01
CA VAL A 596 0.68 -14.31 18.00
C VAL A 596 -0.17 -15.19 17.10
N ILE A 597 -1.50 -15.05 17.15
CA ILE A 597 -2.45 -15.84 16.34
C ILE A 597 -2.31 -15.48 14.86
N ILE A 598 -2.21 -14.18 14.56
CA ILE A 598 -1.98 -13.68 13.20
C ILE A 598 -0.63 -14.17 12.67
N THR A 599 0.43 -14.15 13.48
CA THR A 599 1.73 -14.69 13.07
C THR A 599 1.69 -16.20 12.86
N LEU A 600 0.94 -16.95 13.69
CA LEU A 600 0.75 -18.40 13.55
C LEU A 600 -0.02 -18.81 12.28
N LEU A 601 -0.81 -17.91 11.68
CA LEU A 601 -1.46 -18.15 10.39
C LEU A 601 -0.43 -18.32 9.25
N ILE A 602 0.74 -17.67 9.31
CA ILE A 602 1.81 -17.80 8.29
C ILE A 602 2.37 -19.24 8.20
N PRO A 603 2.93 -19.85 9.27
CA PRO A 603 3.40 -21.23 9.22
C PRO A 603 2.24 -22.23 9.10
N PHE A 604 1.03 -21.88 9.56
CA PHE A 604 -0.15 -22.71 9.29
C PHE A 604 -0.43 -22.80 7.78
N ARG A 605 -0.52 -21.66 7.09
CA ARG A 605 -0.63 -21.59 5.61
C ARG A 605 0.51 -22.34 4.96
N TYR A 606 1.76 -22.11 5.36
CA TYR A 606 2.91 -22.70 4.68
C TYR A 606 3.02 -24.23 4.84
N TYR A 607 2.73 -24.78 6.03
CA TYR A 607 2.93 -26.22 6.29
C TYR A 607 1.67 -27.09 6.14
N TRP A 608 0.47 -26.55 6.29
CA TRP A 608 -0.76 -27.37 6.36
C TRP A 608 -1.65 -27.22 5.14
N VAL A 609 -1.83 -25.99 4.62
CA VAL A 609 -2.72 -25.73 3.49
C VAL A 609 -2.28 -26.46 2.20
N PRO A 610 -1.00 -26.43 1.75
CA PRO A 610 -0.52 -27.25 0.62
C PRO A 610 -0.66 -28.77 0.77
N ARG A 611 -1.02 -29.30 1.96
CA ARG A 611 -1.30 -30.74 2.17
C ARG A 611 -2.77 -31.11 1.99
N TRP A 612 -3.66 -30.13 1.86
CA TRP A 612 -5.12 -30.32 1.71
C TRP A 612 -5.66 -29.91 0.33
N PHE A 613 -4.89 -29.14 -0.44
CA PHE A 613 -5.25 -28.61 -1.75
C PHE A 613 -4.30 -29.11 -2.83
N SER A 614 -4.80 -29.38 -4.04
CA SER A 614 -3.90 -29.61 -5.18
C SER A 614 -3.25 -28.29 -5.63
N LEU A 615 -2.07 -28.36 -6.25
CA LEU A 615 -1.32 -27.17 -6.69
C LEU A 615 -2.14 -26.29 -7.65
N GLN A 616 -2.92 -26.90 -8.54
CA GLN A 616 -3.82 -26.20 -9.46
C GLN A 616 -4.94 -25.47 -8.71
N GLU A 617 -5.63 -26.13 -7.78
CA GLU A 617 -6.67 -25.49 -6.96
C GLU A 617 -6.11 -24.37 -6.08
N LEU A 618 -4.93 -24.58 -5.49
CA LEU A 618 -4.28 -23.58 -4.65
C LEU A 618 -3.90 -22.33 -5.46
N SER A 619 -3.33 -22.50 -6.66
CA SER A 619 -2.93 -21.38 -7.55
C SER A 619 -4.08 -20.46 -8.00
N VAL A 620 -5.34 -20.90 -7.87
CA VAL A 620 -6.56 -20.13 -8.17
C VAL A 620 -7.19 -19.52 -6.90
N LEU A 621 -6.89 -20.07 -5.71
CA LEU A 621 -7.48 -19.67 -4.42
C LEU A 621 -6.60 -18.73 -3.59
N ASP A 622 -5.28 -18.93 -3.65
CA ASP A 622 -4.26 -18.25 -2.84
C ASP A 622 -2.98 -18.03 -3.65
N ALA A 623 -2.46 -16.82 -3.61
CA ALA A 623 -1.27 -16.45 -4.34
C ALA A 623 -0.37 -15.54 -3.46
N PRO A 624 0.96 -15.54 -3.66
CA PRO A 624 1.81 -14.55 -3.02
C PRO A 624 1.37 -13.13 -3.41
N THR A 625 1.19 -12.25 -2.42
CA THR A 625 0.43 -11.01 -2.60
C THR A 625 1.12 -9.98 -3.50
N ALA A 626 2.46 -10.04 -3.62
CA ALA A 626 3.26 -9.12 -4.44
C ALA A 626 4.25 -9.86 -5.37
N ASP A 627 3.79 -10.18 -6.58
CA ASP A 627 4.59 -10.83 -7.62
C ASP A 627 5.27 -9.86 -8.60
N SER A 628 5.25 -8.55 -8.32
CA SER A 628 5.99 -7.62 -9.18
C SER A 628 7.48 -7.98 -9.19
N ALA A 629 8.10 -8.04 -10.37
CA ALA A 629 9.49 -8.48 -10.48
C ALA A 629 10.46 -7.64 -9.63
N ALA A 630 10.13 -6.36 -9.38
CA ALA A 630 10.85 -5.47 -8.49
C ALA A 630 10.69 -5.83 -6.99
N THR A 631 9.51 -6.30 -6.57
CA THR A 631 9.26 -6.76 -5.18
C THR A 631 9.87 -8.13 -4.94
N LEU A 632 9.73 -9.08 -5.88
CA LEU A 632 10.34 -10.41 -5.81
C LEU A 632 11.87 -10.32 -5.73
N VAL A 633 12.50 -9.44 -6.51
CA VAL A 633 13.92 -9.05 -6.39
C VAL A 633 14.32 -8.64 -4.97
N SER A 634 13.39 -8.07 -4.20
CA SER A 634 13.59 -7.57 -2.85
C SER A 634 13.35 -8.66 -1.79
N LEU A 635 12.45 -9.61 -2.06
CA LEU A 635 12.19 -10.82 -1.27
C LEU A 635 13.20 -11.97 -1.53
N GLY A 636 14.19 -11.75 -2.40
CA GLY A 636 15.33 -12.66 -2.65
C GLY A 636 15.32 -13.40 -3.98
N GLY A 637 14.36 -13.13 -4.87
CA GLY A 637 14.19 -13.77 -6.17
C GLY A 637 12.72 -14.07 -6.48
N PRO A 638 12.40 -14.58 -7.68
CA PRO A 638 11.07 -15.12 -7.94
C PRO A 638 10.78 -16.26 -6.96
N LEU A 639 9.55 -16.33 -6.47
CA LEU A 639 9.10 -17.46 -5.66
C LEU A 639 9.11 -18.71 -6.55
N GLN A 640 9.88 -19.72 -6.16
CA GLN A 640 9.86 -21.00 -6.85
C GLN A 640 8.47 -21.61 -6.69
N PRO A 641 7.77 -21.98 -7.77
CA PRO A 641 6.49 -22.67 -7.67
C PRO A 641 6.68 -23.98 -6.89
N GLU A 642 5.80 -24.25 -5.94
CA GLU A 642 5.93 -25.34 -4.99
C GLU A 642 5.93 -26.70 -5.72
N HIS A 643 7.12 -27.27 -5.90
CA HIS A 643 7.44 -28.54 -6.58
C HIS A 643 7.27 -28.55 -8.12
N GLY A 644 8.41 -28.46 -8.85
CA GLY A 644 8.60 -29.11 -10.16
C GLY A 644 8.10 -28.40 -11.42
N HIS A 645 7.81 -27.10 -11.36
CA HIS A 645 7.02 -26.43 -12.42
C HIS A 645 7.78 -25.84 -13.62
N SER A 646 9.07 -26.16 -13.82
CA SER A 646 9.88 -25.65 -14.95
C SER A 646 9.44 -26.20 -16.31
N ASP A 647 9.10 -27.49 -16.36
CA ASP A 647 9.11 -28.25 -17.61
C ASP A 647 7.76 -28.20 -18.35
N PHE A 648 6.68 -27.75 -17.69
CA PHE A 648 5.33 -27.76 -18.27
C PHE A 648 5.01 -26.51 -19.10
N PHE A 649 5.46 -25.33 -18.63
CA PHE A 649 5.19 -24.04 -19.31
C PHE A 649 6.05 -23.83 -20.56
N HIS A 650 7.30 -24.30 -20.56
CA HIS A 650 8.11 -24.29 -21.78
C HIS A 650 7.51 -25.24 -22.82
N LYS A 651 7.26 -26.50 -22.43
CA LYS A 651 6.82 -27.53 -23.35
C LYS A 651 5.51 -27.19 -24.06
N HIS A 652 4.50 -26.69 -23.36
CA HIS A 652 3.25 -26.28 -24.02
C HIS A 652 3.44 -25.13 -25.01
N ARG A 653 4.40 -24.22 -24.78
CA ARG A 653 4.68 -23.11 -25.69
C ARG A 653 5.49 -23.56 -26.90
N ASP A 654 6.47 -24.42 -26.69
CA ASP A 654 7.26 -25.04 -27.75
C ASP A 654 6.36 -25.94 -28.65
N ASP A 655 5.42 -26.68 -28.06
CA ASP A 655 4.42 -27.51 -28.77
C ASP A 655 3.40 -26.63 -29.56
N GLU A 656 2.93 -25.50 -29.02
CA GLU A 656 2.06 -24.56 -29.76
C GLU A 656 2.82 -23.84 -30.89
N GLU A 657 4.02 -23.29 -30.63
CA GLU A 657 4.84 -22.62 -31.65
C GLU A 657 5.27 -23.59 -32.77
N ALA A 658 5.54 -24.87 -32.45
CA ALA A 658 5.75 -25.91 -33.45
C ALA A 658 4.51 -26.15 -34.32
N SER A 659 3.32 -26.31 -33.72
CA SER A 659 2.07 -26.61 -34.43
C SER A 659 1.62 -25.55 -35.45
N LEU A 660 2.12 -24.31 -35.30
CA LEU A 660 1.79 -23.16 -36.15
C LEU A 660 2.84 -22.89 -37.24
N SER A 661 3.89 -23.71 -37.36
CA SER A 661 5.08 -23.40 -38.17
C SER A 661 5.39 -24.36 -39.33
N GLU A 662 4.63 -25.44 -39.54
CA GLU A 662 4.84 -26.33 -40.69
C GLU A 662 4.40 -25.68 -42.02
N PRO A 663 5.31 -25.46 -43.00
CA PRO A 663 4.93 -25.01 -44.33
C PRO A 663 4.32 -26.18 -45.11
N MET A 664 3.09 -26.00 -45.60
CA MET A 664 2.36 -27.01 -46.37
C MET A 664 3.04 -27.31 -47.73
N HIS A 665 4.00 -28.24 -47.74
CA HIS A 665 4.76 -28.60 -48.93
C HIS A 665 3.88 -29.38 -49.92
N GLN A 666 3.50 -28.69 -50.99
CA GLN A 666 2.69 -29.24 -52.07
C GLN A 666 3.59 -29.93 -53.10
N ASP A 667 3.65 -31.27 -53.07
CA ASP A 667 4.32 -32.08 -54.08
C ASP A 667 3.31 -33.01 -54.80
N ASP A 668 3.49 -33.17 -56.11
CA ASP A 668 2.53 -33.85 -57.01
C ASP A 668 3.10 -35.19 -57.54
N ARG A 669 2.18 -36.10 -57.90
CA ARG A 669 2.33 -37.29 -58.76
C ARG A 669 2.78 -38.64 -58.17
N THR A 670 1.93 -39.62 -58.50
CA THR A 670 2.15 -41.09 -58.53
C THR A 670 2.20 -41.79 -57.16
N LEU A 671 1.44 -42.86 -56.90
CA LEU A 671 1.12 -44.00 -57.76
C LEU A 671 -0.35 -44.51 -57.70
N ARG A 672 -0.66 -45.43 -58.61
CA ARG A 672 -2.00 -45.86 -59.08
C ARG A 672 -2.66 -47.00 -58.26
N LYS A 673 -4.01 -47.01 -58.28
CA LYS A 673 -4.97 -48.15 -58.18
C LYS A 673 -5.14 -48.91 -56.85
N ARG A 674 -6.37 -48.90 -56.30
CA ARG A 674 -7.36 -49.99 -56.52
C ARG A 674 -8.82 -49.67 -56.10
N THR A 675 -9.76 -49.94 -57.01
CA THR A 675 -11.16 -50.43 -56.83
C THR A 675 -12.12 -49.87 -55.76
N THR A 676 -13.24 -49.29 -56.21
CA THR A 676 -14.58 -49.34 -55.58
C THR A 676 -15.28 -50.69 -55.87
N PRO A 677 -16.38 -51.09 -55.17
CA PRO A 677 -17.77 -50.59 -55.35
C PRO A 677 -18.29 -49.78 -54.13
N SER A 678 -19.43 -49.05 -54.10
CA SER A 678 -20.86 -49.36 -54.39
C SER A 678 -21.52 -50.34 -53.38
N ALA A 679 -22.78 -50.21 -52.93
CA ALA A 679 -23.79 -49.13 -52.97
C ALA A 679 -25.02 -49.48 -52.06
N SER A 680 -26.00 -48.56 -51.94
CA SER A 680 -27.43 -48.79 -51.58
C SER A 680 -27.88 -48.84 -50.10
N SER A 681 -29.19 -48.54 -49.92
CA SER A 681 -30.07 -48.54 -48.73
C SER A 681 -29.72 -47.58 -47.57
N LYS A 682 -30.57 -46.70 -47.01
CA LYS A 682 -32.04 -46.48 -46.89
C LYS A 682 -32.72 -46.95 -45.59
N ASP A 683 -33.52 -46.00 -45.06
CA ASP A 683 -34.75 -46.10 -44.26
C ASP A 683 -34.64 -46.40 -42.73
N GLU A 684 -35.75 -46.12 -42.02
CA GLU A 684 -35.95 -46.06 -40.53
C GLU A 684 -35.17 -44.95 -39.77
N VAL A 685 -35.77 -43.87 -39.23
CA VAL A 685 -37.15 -43.46 -38.88
C VAL A 685 -37.72 -43.97 -37.52
N MET A 686 -37.25 -43.31 -36.45
CA MET A 686 -38.09 -42.61 -35.44
C MET A 686 -38.82 -43.38 -34.31
N THR A 687 -38.69 -42.79 -33.10
CA THR A 687 -39.60 -42.77 -31.93
C THR A 687 -39.56 -43.87 -30.83
N ARG A 688 -39.55 -43.36 -29.58
CA ARG A 688 -39.88 -44.00 -28.28
C ARG A 688 -38.82 -44.98 -27.75
N LEU A 689 -38.59 -45.06 -26.43
CA LEU A 689 -39.25 -44.41 -25.28
C LEU A 689 -38.40 -43.30 -24.65
#